data_AF-A0A9P4M9M9-F1
#
_entry.id   AF-A0A9P4M9M9-F1
#
_cell.length_a   1.000
_cell.length_b   1.000
_cell.length_c   1.000
_cell.angle_alpha   90.00
_cell.angle_beta   90.00
_cell.angle_gamma   90.00
#
_symmetry.space_group_name_H-M   'P 1'
#
loop_
_entity.id
_entity.type
_entity.pdbx_description
1 polymer ?
#
loop_
_entity_poly.entity_id
_entity_poly.type
_entity_poly.pdbx_seq_one_letter_code
_entity_poly.pdbx_strand_id
1 'polypeptide(L)'
;MANLLTRLVLISSLFVVSLAIGTDDQVNAPIDFGTFQNPSKNVRPRFRYWVPDASVNLSTIAEDIARAGKAGAGGVELLGYYFYGEEPGDARYSPVLTDWTKYGWGSPAWKSLTDVALGAVKQNDLVMDFSLGPNQGAGVPAPVDADSVQYNLLPFNMSIPLNGSFDGTLPGWGSGKLVAALTGLVTESGLASSRDPSLPNDIIVNRTQITLSNASLKDITSDVDSSGKVSFTPSANTHGLEYILFAFYQVHTEYREQETPLELTQFSPQSPVTSYRENGSWVVDHFSKLGAEAVIGFWDKYLLGGDTKELIAQVGNYGWEDSQEFGSAVYIFWTAQLPTHFQQYRGYSLLKYLPTLFHNNNGFGGAASPTWYITDETDGGESHVADYRQSLHELNKMYLDALREWTNSLGVQLSTQVGYNLPADMEAQIPNVNAPECESLDFSSNVDAYRQFAGPANLAGKRVISSECGANAGQAYRLTIPHLLWDVKRSFAGSVNAFVFHGLPYSGYYPNTTWPGFTTFDYSYSDMHGRHQPAWDFYPDFMDYVGRSMYIIQSGVPKMDIAFWLKVTNWAAHQIFSEYAPNDLQAAGYSYEYISPDNFALPEAYVKDKVFAPNRQAFKALIVRANESLTVDGASKLYEYAQEGLAILFPGGMPTRFLGANETGARYVNQTMQKIKSFGNARIVPEDNLAETLASLGIHPRASVKANATWYTYWREDDKANKDYIYIYNDAVNNTIGEGYSTGEVTFATTGQPYHYDAWTGDITAILDYQESKEGITIPLTLAGNQTTIIGFHRAEPTKTKPTKTFPSGAWILPGKGSKPPTAKYACGSSSAPFSLEDWTLVVESWGAPANLYDIATDAVRTNHTYHIHGLTSWRNTTDELRNVSGRGYYSTSFSWPPHSSSRAPDGAILDIGAIVHTARARINGHTLPPLDVTRAQADIGDFLHHGKNDVEIIVSTPLGNALRPLWDQIHTSGKAPPGARGNMSIDAPLEGDYGLILPVVVTPYYSENL
;
A
#
# COMPACT_ATOMS: atom_id res chain seq x y z
N MET A 1 -4.99 -74.17 -11.29
CA MET A 1 -5.64 -72.84 -11.23
C MET A 1 -4.71 -71.90 -10.49
N ALA A 2 -3.77 -71.38 -11.25
CA ALA A 2 -2.98 -70.19 -10.97
C ALA A 2 -3.47 -69.12 -11.97
N ASN A 3 -3.31 -67.85 -11.64
CA ASN A 3 -3.78 -66.64 -12.33
C ASN A 3 -5.16 -66.14 -11.91
N LEU A 4 -5.20 -65.16 -10.99
CA LEU A 4 -5.79 -63.82 -11.24
C LEU A 4 -5.67 -62.91 -9.99
N LEU A 5 -4.46 -62.76 -9.44
CA LEU A 5 -4.23 -61.83 -8.30
C LEU A 5 -2.89 -61.14 -8.48
N THR A 6 -2.78 -60.38 -9.57
CA THR A 6 -1.68 -59.41 -9.78
C THR A 6 -2.18 -58.38 -10.80
N ARG A 7 -2.05 -57.09 -10.46
CA ARG A 7 -2.52 -55.87 -11.17
C ARG A 7 -3.83 -55.26 -10.65
N LEU A 8 -3.74 -54.65 -9.48
CA LEU A 8 -4.44 -53.40 -9.16
C LEU A 8 -3.65 -52.65 -8.08
N VAL A 9 -2.40 -52.30 -8.42
CA VAL A 9 -1.76 -51.10 -7.84
C VAL A 9 -2.33 -49.96 -8.65
N LEU A 10 -3.43 -49.40 -8.17
CA LEU A 10 -3.96 -48.13 -8.63
C LEU A 10 -2.89 -47.09 -8.34
N ILE A 11 -2.26 -46.59 -9.40
CA ILE A 11 -1.57 -45.32 -9.43
C ILE A 11 -2.64 -44.28 -9.11
N SER A 12 -2.82 -43.96 -7.82
CA SER A 12 -3.50 -42.75 -7.38
C SER A 12 -2.47 -41.65 -7.16
N SER A 13 -1.62 -41.40 -8.17
CA SER A 13 -1.13 -40.05 -8.41
C SER A 13 -2.26 -39.32 -9.12
N LEU A 14 -3.27 -38.92 -8.35
CA LEU A 14 -4.09 -37.77 -8.72
C LEU A 14 -3.07 -36.64 -8.88
N PHE A 15 -2.79 -36.25 -10.12
CA PHE A 15 -2.35 -34.90 -10.41
C PHE A 15 -3.44 -34.01 -9.81
N VAL A 16 -3.25 -33.56 -8.58
CA VAL A 16 -3.89 -32.35 -8.11
C VAL A 16 -3.33 -31.30 -9.04
N VAL A 17 -4.11 -30.97 -10.07
CA VAL A 17 -3.86 -29.74 -10.83
C VAL A 17 -3.82 -28.67 -9.74
N SER A 18 -2.66 -28.04 -9.54
CA SER A 18 -2.55 -26.83 -8.74
C SER A 18 -3.52 -25.83 -9.36
N LEU A 19 -4.71 -25.74 -8.79
CA LEU A 19 -5.65 -24.69 -9.12
C LEU A 19 -5.08 -23.36 -8.58
N ALA A 20 -5.57 -22.24 -9.10
CA ALA A 20 -5.37 -20.92 -8.52
C ALA A 20 -5.64 -20.91 -7.00
N ILE A 21 -5.20 -19.84 -6.32
CA ILE A 21 -5.39 -19.61 -4.87
C ILE A 21 -6.87 -19.82 -4.42
N GLY A 22 -7.82 -19.70 -5.35
CA GLY A 22 -9.24 -19.89 -5.12
C GLY A 22 -9.92 -18.58 -4.74
N THR A 23 -11.23 -18.65 -4.49
CA THR A 23 -12.07 -17.46 -4.26
C THR A 23 -12.33 -17.18 -2.78
N ASP A 24 -11.81 -18.02 -1.88
CA ASP A 24 -11.90 -17.80 -0.44
C ASP A 24 -10.90 -16.71 -0.01
N ASP A 25 -11.42 -15.51 0.17
CA ASP A 25 -10.68 -14.31 0.56
C ASP A 25 -10.61 -14.15 2.09
N GLN A 26 -11.08 -15.12 2.86
CA GLN A 26 -11.18 -15.02 4.31
C GLN A 26 -9.89 -15.49 5.01
N VAL A 27 -9.59 -14.89 6.17
CA VAL A 27 -8.56 -15.41 7.08
C VAL A 27 -8.80 -16.90 7.37
N ASN A 28 -7.72 -17.67 7.43
CA ASN A 28 -7.73 -19.15 7.56
C ASN A 28 -8.26 -19.92 6.33
N ALA A 29 -8.44 -19.28 5.17
CA ALA A 29 -8.70 -19.96 3.90
C ALA A 29 -7.71 -21.12 3.68
N PRO A 30 -8.14 -22.23 3.06
CA PRO A 30 -7.33 -23.43 2.88
C PRO A 30 -6.33 -23.30 1.72
N ILE A 31 -5.44 -22.32 1.79
CA ILE A 31 -4.37 -22.11 0.80
C ILE A 31 -3.06 -22.72 1.29
N ASP A 32 -2.14 -23.00 0.37
CA ASP A 32 -0.79 -23.41 0.72
C ASP A 32 0.03 -22.19 1.16
N PHE A 33 0.34 -22.09 2.45
CA PHE A 33 1.24 -21.08 3.03
C PHE A 33 2.72 -21.49 2.94
N GLY A 34 3.02 -22.76 2.66
CA GLY A 34 4.36 -23.33 2.88
C GLY A 34 4.69 -23.42 4.36
N THR A 35 5.94 -23.14 4.72
CA THR A 35 6.42 -23.12 6.11
C THR A 35 7.07 -21.77 6.42
N PHE A 36 7.30 -21.49 7.71
CA PHE A 36 8.07 -20.29 8.08
C PHE A 36 9.47 -20.27 7.43
N GLN A 37 10.15 -21.41 7.33
CA GLN A 37 11.47 -21.48 6.69
C GLN A 37 11.40 -21.21 5.18
N ASN A 38 10.35 -21.74 4.53
CA ASN A 38 10.14 -21.64 3.09
C ASN A 38 8.67 -21.29 2.79
N PRO A 39 8.30 -20.00 2.87
CA PRO A 39 6.97 -19.54 2.50
C PRO A 39 6.69 -19.86 1.04
N SER A 40 5.46 -20.29 0.75
CA SER A 40 5.03 -20.60 -0.62
C SER A 40 4.93 -19.31 -1.46
N LYS A 41 4.79 -19.48 -2.78
CA LYS A 41 4.51 -18.39 -3.73
C LYS A 41 3.28 -17.54 -3.37
N ASN A 42 2.31 -18.11 -2.65
CA ASN A 42 1.06 -17.44 -2.28
C ASN A 42 1.25 -16.43 -1.13
N VAL A 43 2.39 -16.50 -0.43
CA VAL A 43 2.71 -15.69 0.76
C VAL A 43 4.08 -15.03 0.62
N ARG A 44 4.42 -14.65 -0.61
CA ARG A 44 5.64 -13.92 -0.96
C ARG A 44 5.31 -12.59 -1.63
N PRO A 45 6.19 -11.58 -1.51
CA PRO A 45 6.02 -10.33 -2.24
C PRO A 45 6.13 -10.58 -3.75
N ARG A 46 5.49 -9.71 -4.53
CA ARG A 46 5.51 -9.72 -6.00
C ARG A 46 6.18 -8.46 -6.52
N PHE A 47 6.47 -8.40 -7.82
CA PHE A 47 6.84 -7.15 -8.49
C PHE A 47 5.70 -6.70 -9.40
N ARG A 48 5.40 -5.39 -9.43
CA ARG A 48 4.64 -4.81 -10.53
C ARG A 48 5.51 -4.84 -11.78
N TYR A 49 5.09 -5.59 -12.78
CA TYR A 49 5.86 -5.86 -13.99
C TYR A 49 5.36 -4.99 -15.14
N TRP A 50 6.08 -3.90 -15.40
CA TRP A 50 5.71 -2.93 -16.43
C TRP A 50 6.23 -3.32 -17.80
N VAL A 51 5.29 -3.50 -18.70
CA VAL A 51 5.55 -3.77 -20.11
C VAL A 51 5.09 -2.56 -20.92
N PRO A 52 5.95 -1.94 -21.75
CA PRO A 52 5.58 -0.71 -22.48
C PRO A 52 4.41 -0.91 -23.45
N ASP A 53 4.43 -1.99 -24.24
CA ASP A 53 3.31 -2.42 -25.08
C ASP A 53 3.55 -3.86 -25.61
N ALA A 54 2.65 -4.37 -26.44
CA ALA A 54 2.74 -5.73 -26.98
C ALA A 54 3.73 -5.92 -28.15
N SER A 55 4.51 -4.90 -28.53
CA SER A 55 5.53 -5.01 -29.60
C SER A 55 6.82 -5.69 -29.13
N VAL A 56 6.98 -5.81 -27.81
CA VAL A 56 8.17 -6.36 -27.15
C VAL A 56 8.40 -7.83 -27.46
N ASN A 57 9.65 -8.28 -27.27
CA ASN A 57 10.00 -9.69 -27.46
C ASN A 57 9.44 -10.55 -26.32
N LEU A 58 8.55 -11.48 -26.67
CA LEU A 58 7.88 -12.41 -25.75
C LEU A 58 8.85 -13.37 -25.03
N SER A 59 10.01 -13.70 -25.62
CA SER A 59 11.00 -14.52 -24.89
C SER A 59 11.55 -13.78 -23.67
N THR A 60 11.76 -12.47 -23.79
CA THR A 60 12.22 -11.64 -22.68
C THR A 60 11.16 -11.51 -21.59
N ILE A 61 9.86 -11.47 -21.95
CA ILE A 61 8.77 -11.56 -20.98
C ILE A 61 8.91 -12.81 -20.11
N ALA A 62 9.11 -13.97 -20.74
CA ALA A 62 9.28 -15.22 -20.01
C ALA A 62 10.56 -15.26 -19.15
N GLU A 63 11.66 -14.67 -19.65
CA GLU A 63 12.92 -14.56 -18.91
C GLU A 63 12.81 -13.65 -17.69
N ASP A 64 12.14 -12.50 -17.80
CA ASP A 64 11.99 -11.54 -16.70
C ASP A 64 11.13 -12.13 -15.58
N ILE A 65 10.06 -12.84 -15.93
CA ILE A 65 9.23 -13.59 -14.96
C ILE A 65 10.06 -14.67 -14.25
N ALA A 66 10.88 -15.44 -14.98
CA ALA A 66 11.76 -16.44 -14.38
C ALA A 66 12.81 -15.79 -13.44
N ARG A 67 13.37 -14.64 -13.83
CA ARG A 67 14.32 -13.87 -13.00
C ARG A 67 13.66 -13.34 -11.74
N ALA A 68 12.42 -12.85 -11.81
CA ALA A 68 11.66 -12.40 -10.64
C ALA A 68 11.49 -13.53 -9.62
N GLY A 69 11.11 -14.73 -10.08
CA GLY A 69 11.03 -15.91 -9.22
C GLY A 69 12.37 -16.28 -8.59
N LYS A 70 13.47 -16.26 -9.37
CA LYS A 70 14.83 -16.52 -8.86
C LYS A 70 15.29 -15.48 -7.82
N ALA A 71 14.82 -14.24 -7.91
CA ALA A 71 15.09 -13.19 -6.94
C ALA A 71 14.31 -13.36 -5.62
N GLY A 72 13.35 -14.30 -5.56
CA GLY A 72 12.56 -14.62 -4.37
C GLY A 72 11.12 -14.13 -4.39
N ALA A 73 10.65 -13.57 -5.52
CA ALA A 73 9.25 -13.15 -5.67
C ALA A 73 8.30 -14.34 -5.75
N GLY A 74 7.09 -14.19 -5.23
CA GLY A 74 6.01 -15.16 -5.40
C GLY A 74 5.35 -15.11 -6.78
N GLY A 75 5.60 -14.03 -7.53
CA GLY A 75 4.91 -13.75 -8.78
C GLY A 75 5.14 -12.35 -9.30
N VAL A 76 4.33 -11.98 -10.29
CA VAL A 76 4.32 -10.64 -10.90
C VAL A 76 2.89 -10.13 -11.04
N GLU A 77 2.73 -8.82 -11.04
CA GLU A 77 1.52 -8.13 -11.46
C GLU A 77 1.76 -7.56 -12.86
N LEU A 78 1.18 -8.19 -13.89
CA LEU A 78 1.40 -7.83 -15.27
C LEU A 78 0.62 -6.55 -15.60
N LEU A 79 1.35 -5.49 -15.98
CA LEU A 79 0.76 -4.21 -16.33
C LEU A 79 1.29 -3.66 -17.65
N GLY A 80 0.38 -3.27 -18.54
CA GLY A 80 0.70 -2.52 -19.76
C GLY A 80 0.86 -1.03 -19.46
N TYR A 81 2.08 -0.51 -19.56
CA TYR A 81 2.45 0.89 -19.31
C TYR A 81 2.42 1.70 -20.62
N TYR A 82 1.25 2.24 -20.96
CA TYR A 82 1.00 3.04 -22.16
C TYR A 82 1.09 4.54 -21.84
N PHE A 83 2.25 5.01 -21.36
CA PHE A 83 2.47 6.41 -20.94
C PHE A 83 1.47 6.90 -19.88
N TYR A 84 1.35 6.12 -18.81
CA TYR A 84 0.51 6.33 -17.64
C TYR A 84 0.27 7.81 -17.27
N GLY A 85 -0.96 8.29 -17.46
CA GLY A 85 -1.39 9.65 -17.09
C GLY A 85 -0.73 10.78 -17.89
N GLU A 86 -0.27 10.51 -19.12
CA GLU A 86 0.31 11.51 -20.02
C GLU A 86 -0.59 11.75 -21.24
N GLU A 87 -1.10 12.98 -21.35
CA GLU A 87 -1.99 13.39 -22.44
C GLU A 87 -1.21 14.11 -23.57
N PRO A 88 -1.69 14.07 -24.82
CA PRO A 88 -1.14 14.86 -25.93
C PRO A 88 -1.08 16.35 -25.59
N GLY A 89 0.13 16.93 -25.63
CA GLY A 89 0.38 18.33 -25.23
C GLY A 89 1.09 18.48 -23.88
N ASP A 90 1.24 17.38 -23.13
CA ASP A 90 2.14 17.34 -22.00
C ASP A 90 3.61 17.46 -22.46
N ALA A 91 4.44 18.21 -21.72
CA ALA A 91 5.88 18.30 -21.96
C ALA A 91 6.60 16.95 -21.80
N ARG A 92 5.98 15.99 -21.10
CA ARG A 92 6.43 14.61 -20.87
C ARG A 92 6.12 13.67 -22.03
N TYR A 93 5.21 14.07 -22.91
CA TYR A 93 4.67 13.21 -23.95
C TYR A 93 5.76 12.78 -24.94
N SER A 94 5.91 11.46 -25.13
CA SER A 94 6.84 10.91 -26.11
C SER A 94 6.15 10.55 -27.43
N PRO A 95 6.80 10.76 -28.59
CA PRO A 95 6.34 10.16 -29.83
C PRO A 95 6.39 8.63 -29.73
N VAL A 96 5.23 8.00 -29.47
CA VAL A 96 5.03 6.55 -29.46
C VAL A 96 5.60 5.95 -30.74
N LEU A 97 6.65 5.13 -30.70
CA LEU A 97 7.28 4.63 -31.94
C LEU A 97 6.71 3.32 -32.48
N THR A 98 5.71 2.76 -31.81
CA THR A 98 5.07 1.50 -32.18
C THR A 98 3.65 1.74 -32.71
N ASP A 99 3.14 0.78 -33.48
CA ASP A 99 1.79 0.85 -34.04
C ASP A 99 0.77 0.31 -33.03
N TRP A 100 0.18 1.19 -32.23
CA TRP A 100 -0.77 0.84 -31.17
C TRP A 100 -2.11 0.33 -31.71
N THR A 101 -2.41 0.50 -33.00
CA THR A 101 -3.47 -0.24 -33.68
C THR A 101 -3.22 -1.75 -33.66
N LYS A 102 -1.94 -2.18 -33.63
CA LYS A 102 -1.52 -3.59 -33.61
C LYS A 102 -1.06 -4.05 -32.22
N TYR A 103 -0.37 -3.19 -31.48
CA TYR A 103 0.30 -3.53 -30.22
C TYR A 103 -0.33 -2.85 -28.99
N GLY A 104 -1.40 -2.08 -29.18
CA GLY A 104 -2.19 -1.49 -28.11
C GLY A 104 -2.85 -2.55 -27.24
N TRP A 105 -3.34 -2.11 -26.08
CA TRP A 105 -4.00 -2.98 -25.14
C TRP A 105 -5.20 -3.66 -25.83
N GLY A 106 -5.41 -4.94 -25.51
CA GLY A 106 -6.58 -5.66 -25.98
C GLY A 106 -6.46 -6.15 -27.42
N SER A 107 -5.36 -5.87 -28.11
CA SER A 107 -5.08 -6.41 -29.43
C SER A 107 -4.77 -7.93 -29.40
N PRO A 108 -4.75 -8.62 -30.55
CA PRO A 108 -4.25 -10.00 -30.61
C PRO A 108 -2.80 -10.17 -30.12
N ALA A 109 -1.97 -9.14 -30.26
CA ALA A 109 -0.60 -9.14 -29.76
C ALA A 109 -0.57 -9.07 -28.23
N TRP A 110 -1.38 -8.19 -27.62
CA TRP A 110 -1.50 -8.12 -26.17
C TRP A 110 -2.00 -9.43 -25.55
N LYS A 111 -2.99 -10.06 -26.20
CA LYS A 111 -3.44 -11.40 -25.80
C LYS A 111 -2.30 -12.42 -25.84
N SER A 112 -1.52 -12.44 -26.92
CA SER A 112 -0.39 -13.37 -27.06
C SER A 112 0.68 -13.13 -25.99
N LEU A 113 0.93 -11.87 -25.63
CA LEU A 113 1.81 -11.49 -24.54
C LEU A 113 1.30 -12.02 -23.19
N THR A 114 0.01 -11.84 -22.91
CA THR A 114 -0.65 -12.33 -21.69
C THR A 114 -0.54 -13.86 -21.60
N ASP A 115 -0.77 -14.59 -22.70
CA ASP A 115 -0.65 -16.05 -22.75
C ASP A 115 0.79 -16.53 -22.46
N VAL A 116 1.80 -15.82 -22.99
CA VAL A 116 3.21 -16.13 -22.71
C VAL A 116 3.55 -15.83 -21.25
N ALA A 117 3.07 -14.71 -20.69
CA ALA A 117 3.31 -14.36 -19.30
C ALA A 117 2.71 -15.42 -18.35
N LEU A 118 1.44 -15.79 -18.54
CA LEU A 118 0.78 -16.87 -17.79
C LEU A 118 1.53 -18.20 -17.92
N GLY A 119 1.97 -18.53 -19.14
CA GLY A 119 2.76 -19.73 -19.40
C GLY A 119 4.10 -19.73 -18.65
N ALA A 120 4.80 -18.60 -18.62
CA ALA A 120 6.06 -18.44 -17.90
C ALA A 120 5.87 -18.52 -16.37
N VAL A 121 4.82 -17.89 -15.85
CA VAL A 121 4.44 -17.99 -14.43
C VAL A 121 4.20 -19.45 -14.04
N LYS A 122 3.45 -20.19 -14.86
CA LYS A 122 3.22 -21.63 -14.65
C LYS A 122 4.50 -22.45 -14.67
N GLN A 123 5.40 -22.18 -15.62
CA GLN A 123 6.67 -22.91 -15.76
C GLN A 123 7.62 -22.71 -14.58
N ASN A 124 7.53 -21.55 -13.90
CA ASN A 124 8.40 -21.19 -12.79
C ASN A 124 7.74 -21.35 -11.40
N ASP A 125 6.56 -21.97 -11.33
CA ASP A 125 5.79 -22.14 -10.08
C ASP A 125 5.53 -20.82 -9.35
N LEU A 126 5.01 -19.84 -10.08
CA LEU A 126 4.65 -18.51 -9.58
C LEU A 126 3.13 -18.29 -9.62
N VAL A 127 2.70 -17.10 -9.21
CA VAL A 127 1.33 -16.57 -9.44
C VAL A 127 1.36 -15.27 -10.25
N MET A 128 0.25 -14.91 -10.88
CA MET A 128 0.10 -13.69 -11.66
C MET A 128 -1.12 -12.88 -11.24
N ASP A 129 -0.92 -11.61 -10.96
CA ASP A 129 -1.99 -10.61 -10.95
C ASP A 129 -2.07 -10.01 -12.37
N PHE A 130 -3.28 -9.82 -12.90
CA PHE A 130 -3.47 -9.25 -14.24
C PHE A 130 -4.30 -7.97 -14.15
N SER A 131 -3.83 -6.90 -14.79
CA SER A 131 -4.54 -5.63 -14.83
C SER A 131 -5.84 -5.76 -15.62
N LEU A 132 -6.93 -5.17 -15.14
CA LEU A 132 -8.24 -5.18 -15.82
C LEU A 132 -8.25 -4.37 -17.11
N GLY A 133 -7.33 -3.41 -17.23
CA GLY A 133 -7.12 -2.52 -18.37
C GLY A 133 -5.63 -2.12 -18.51
N PRO A 134 -5.28 -1.23 -19.45
CA PRO A 134 -3.94 -0.61 -19.47
C PRO A 134 -3.77 0.36 -18.31
N ASN A 135 -2.53 0.77 -18.02
CA ASN A 135 -2.17 1.78 -17.03
C ASN A 135 -2.84 1.58 -15.66
N GLN A 136 -3.85 2.37 -15.28
CA GLN A 136 -4.53 2.24 -13.98
C GLN A 136 -5.45 1.00 -13.95
N GLY A 137 -5.74 0.39 -15.08
CA GLY A 137 -6.70 -0.72 -15.18
C GLY A 137 -8.17 -0.27 -15.16
N ALA A 138 -8.42 1.04 -15.06
CA ALA A 138 -9.74 1.67 -14.93
C ALA A 138 -10.54 1.75 -16.24
N GLY A 139 -10.11 1.07 -17.31
CA GLY A 139 -10.67 1.28 -18.63
C GLY A 139 -10.36 0.20 -19.66
N VAL A 140 -11.15 0.19 -20.73
CA VAL A 140 -10.99 -0.72 -21.87
C VAL A 140 -11.35 -0.03 -23.19
N PRO A 141 -10.95 -0.57 -24.35
CA PRO A 141 -11.45 -0.06 -25.62
C PRO A 141 -12.96 -0.21 -25.74
N ALA A 142 -13.65 0.90 -25.99
CA ALA A 142 -15.11 0.97 -26.06
C ALA A 142 -15.57 1.97 -27.14
N PRO A 143 -16.81 1.85 -27.65
CA PRO A 143 -17.43 2.92 -28.44
C PRO A 143 -17.42 4.24 -27.65
N VAL A 144 -17.08 5.35 -28.30
CA VAL A 144 -16.92 6.66 -27.65
C VAL A 144 -18.21 7.17 -27.02
N ASP A 145 -19.35 6.81 -27.59
CA ASP A 145 -20.70 7.22 -27.18
C ASP A 145 -21.38 6.19 -26.26
N ALA A 146 -20.66 5.18 -25.76
CA ALA A 146 -21.24 4.15 -24.92
C ALA A 146 -21.64 4.68 -23.53
N ASP A 147 -22.80 4.25 -23.04
CA ASP A 147 -23.28 4.59 -21.70
C ASP A 147 -22.40 4.04 -20.56
N SER A 148 -21.48 3.14 -20.88
CA SER A 148 -20.51 2.54 -19.95
C SER A 148 -19.24 3.35 -19.77
N VAL A 149 -19.02 4.41 -20.57
CA VAL A 149 -17.85 5.31 -20.44
C VAL A 149 -18.14 6.40 -19.41
N GLN A 150 -17.11 6.82 -18.70
CA GLN A 150 -17.21 7.76 -17.59
C GLN A 150 -17.90 9.09 -17.97
N TYR A 151 -18.73 9.60 -17.05
CA TYR A 151 -19.42 10.88 -17.18
C TYR A 151 -18.84 11.97 -16.29
N ASN A 152 -19.01 13.21 -16.73
CA ASN A 152 -18.82 14.44 -15.97
C ASN A 152 -20.05 15.32 -16.12
N LEU A 153 -20.36 16.09 -15.08
CA LEU A 153 -21.41 17.10 -15.11
C LEU A 153 -20.78 18.49 -15.28
N LEU A 154 -20.93 19.07 -16.48
CA LEU A 154 -20.42 20.40 -16.80
C LEU A 154 -21.35 21.50 -16.30
N PRO A 155 -20.85 22.44 -15.47
CA PRO A 155 -21.64 23.56 -15.00
C PRO A 155 -21.43 24.83 -15.82
N PHE A 156 -22.53 25.57 -16.01
CA PHE A 156 -22.56 26.93 -16.53
C PHE A 156 -23.41 27.80 -15.61
N ASN A 157 -23.07 29.07 -15.49
CA ASN A 157 -23.87 30.01 -14.72
C ASN A 157 -23.82 31.42 -15.33
N MET A 158 -24.82 32.23 -14.99
CA MET A 158 -24.84 33.66 -15.27
C MET A 158 -25.63 34.44 -14.22
N SER A 159 -25.17 35.65 -13.92
CA SER A 159 -25.85 36.56 -13.01
C SER A 159 -27.01 37.29 -13.68
N ILE A 160 -28.09 37.48 -12.92
CA ILE A 160 -29.33 38.18 -13.28
C ILE A 160 -29.60 39.23 -12.19
N PRO A 161 -29.58 40.53 -12.51
CA PRO A 161 -29.88 41.58 -11.53
C PRO A 161 -31.26 41.39 -10.88
N LEU A 162 -31.44 41.83 -9.63
CA LEU A 162 -32.72 41.68 -8.89
C LEU A 162 -33.94 42.24 -9.61
N ASN A 163 -33.76 43.35 -10.34
CA ASN A 163 -34.81 44.00 -11.14
C ASN A 163 -34.71 43.65 -12.64
N GLY A 164 -33.87 42.68 -12.99
CA GLY A 164 -33.67 42.23 -14.36
C GLY A 164 -34.63 41.09 -14.73
N SER A 165 -34.43 40.55 -15.93
CA SER A 165 -35.05 39.32 -16.41
C SER A 165 -34.09 38.64 -17.38
N PHE A 166 -34.21 37.33 -17.52
CA PHE A 166 -33.53 36.57 -18.56
C PHE A 166 -34.57 36.06 -19.55
N ASP A 167 -34.32 36.25 -20.85
CA ASP A 167 -35.09 35.65 -21.92
C ASP A 167 -34.14 35.32 -23.06
N GLY A 168 -33.72 34.05 -23.12
CA GLY A 168 -32.63 33.64 -23.99
C GLY A 168 -32.30 32.17 -23.91
N THR A 169 -31.28 31.78 -24.65
CA THR A 169 -30.75 30.42 -24.64
C THR A 169 -29.87 30.21 -23.40
N LEU A 170 -30.04 29.09 -22.70
CA LEU A 170 -29.23 28.73 -21.54
C LEU A 170 -27.72 28.85 -21.82
N PRO A 171 -26.91 29.29 -20.84
CA PRO A 171 -25.47 29.29 -20.99
C PRO A 171 -24.96 27.85 -21.16
N GLY A 172 -24.05 27.62 -22.11
CA GLY A 172 -23.54 26.27 -22.40
C GLY A 172 -24.47 25.36 -23.22
N TRP A 173 -25.59 25.89 -23.75
CA TRP A 173 -26.49 25.08 -24.57
C TRP A 173 -25.77 24.45 -25.77
N GLY A 174 -25.93 23.14 -25.93
CA GLY A 174 -25.26 22.35 -26.96
C GLY A 174 -23.95 21.70 -26.50
N SER A 175 -23.45 21.99 -25.30
CA SER A 175 -22.26 21.34 -24.74
C SER A 175 -22.49 19.88 -24.32
N GLY A 176 -23.74 19.48 -24.07
CA GLY A 176 -24.08 18.12 -23.66
C GLY A 176 -25.59 17.93 -23.46
N LYS A 177 -25.98 16.83 -22.82
CA LYS A 177 -27.38 16.58 -22.45
C LYS A 177 -27.76 17.43 -21.25
N LEU A 178 -28.76 18.30 -21.37
CA LEU A 178 -29.25 19.10 -20.24
C LEU A 178 -29.74 18.18 -19.11
N VAL A 179 -29.15 18.34 -17.93
CA VAL A 179 -29.53 17.64 -16.68
C VAL A 179 -30.41 18.54 -15.83
N ALA A 180 -30.02 19.80 -15.64
CA ALA A 180 -30.76 20.75 -14.83
C ALA A 180 -30.54 22.19 -15.30
N ALA A 181 -31.59 23.02 -15.19
CA ALA A 181 -31.51 24.47 -15.21
C ALA A 181 -32.10 25.00 -13.89
N LEU A 182 -31.33 25.78 -13.14
CA LEU A 182 -31.70 26.22 -11.79
C LEU A 182 -31.61 27.73 -11.66
N THR A 183 -32.45 28.30 -10.79
CA THR A 183 -32.29 29.70 -10.36
C THR A 183 -32.12 29.77 -8.85
N GLY A 184 -31.30 30.69 -8.37
CA GLY A 184 -31.10 30.92 -6.93
C GLY A 184 -30.74 32.37 -6.64
N LEU A 185 -31.30 32.92 -5.56
CA LEU A 185 -30.98 34.24 -5.04
C LEU A 185 -29.68 34.19 -4.25
N VAL A 186 -28.72 35.03 -4.60
CA VAL A 186 -27.53 35.29 -3.81
C VAL A 186 -27.89 36.22 -2.65
N THR A 187 -27.61 35.80 -1.43
CA THR A 187 -27.83 36.59 -0.21
C THR A 187 -26.54 37.21 0.30
N GLU A 188 -25.39 36.57 0.04
CA GLU A 188 -24.07 37.03 0.46
C GLU A 188 -23.00 36.57 -0.54
N SER A 189 -21.94 37.37 -0.70
CA SER A 189 -20.74 37.01 -1.45
C SER A 189 -19.51 37.62 -0.78
N GLY A 190 -18.44 36.84 -0.66
CA GLY A 190 -17.20 37.29 -0.04
C GLY A 190 -16.04 36.33 -0.23
N LEU A 191 -14.84 36.77 0.16
CA LEU A 191 -13.68 35.89 0.22
C LEU A 191 -13.70 35.08 1.52
N ALA A 192 -13.40 33.79 1.42
CA ALA A 192 -13.26 32.89 2.56
C ALA A 192 -11.96 32.10 2.49
N SER A 193 -11.38 31.85 3.66
CA SER A 193 -10.18 31.03 3.86
C SER A 193 -10.32 30.06 5.06
N SER A 194 -11.51 30.02 5.68
CA SER A 194 -11.84 29.05 6.72
C SER A 194 -12.07 27.67 6.11
N ARG A 195 -11.95 26.63 6.94
CA ARG A 195 -12.41 25.31 6.57
C ARG A 195 -13.93 25.32 6.32
N ASP A 196 -14.70 25.92 7.23
CA ASP A 196 -16.16 25.88 7.18
C ASP A 196 -16.80 26.78 6.11
N PRO A 197 -17.96 26.39 5.55
CA PRO A 197 -18.61 25.08 5.75
C PRO A 197 -17.82 23.95 5.05
N SER A 198 -17.72 22.79 5.70
CA SER A 198 -16.92 21.65 5.22
C SER A 198 -17.38 20.33 5.79
N LEU A 199 -17.19 19.23 5.06
CA LEU A 199 -17.31 17.84 5.56
C LEU A 199 -15.99 17.34 6.17
N PRO A 200 -16.02 16.24 6.95
CA PRO A 200 -14.81 15.60 7.45
C PRO A 200 -13.81 15.34 6.30
N ASN A 201 -12.54 15.66 6.56
CA ASN A 201 -11.42 15.56 5.62
C ASN A 201 -11.43 16.49 4.40
N ASP A 202 -12.39 17.42 4.28
CA ASP A 202 -12.34 18.43 3.22
C ASP A 202 -11.16 19.40 3.40
N ILE A 203 -10.58 19.82 2.26
CA ILE A 203 -9.40 20.67 2.19
C ILE A 203 -9.73 22.16 2.40
N ILE A 204 -8.77 22.88 3.00
CA ILE A 204 -8.86 24.34 3.18
C ILE A 204 -8.35 25.02 1.92
N VAL A 205 -9.23 25.80 1.26
CA VAL A 205 -8.89 26.52 0.02
C VAL A 205 -9.36 27.97 0.12
N ASN A 206 -8.52 28.91 -0.31
CA ASN A 206 -8.91 30.30 -0.51
C ASN A 206 -9.93 30.38 -1.65
N ARG A 207 -11.10 30.96 -1.39
CA ARG A 207 -12.23 30.91 -2.30
C ARG A 207 -13.05 32.19 -2.32
N THR A 208 -13.78 32.37 -3.41
CA THR A 208 -14.97 33.22 -3.41
C THR A 208 -16.14 32.38 -2.96
N GLN A 209 -16.74 32.71 -1.82
CA GLN A 209 -17.93 32.03 -1.30
C GLN A 209 -19.17 32.83 -1.66
N ILE A 210 -20.16 32.15 -2.24
CA ILE A 210 -21.46 32.70 -2.61
C ILE A 210 -22.54 31.94 -1.84
N THR A 211 -23.29 32.65 -1.00
CA THR A 211 -24.41 32.08 -0.24
C THR A 211 -25.69 32.23 -1.04
N LEU A 212 -26.33 31.11 -1.35
CA LEU A 212 -27.60 31.02 -2.05
C LEU A 212 -28.74 30.82 -1.03
N SER A 213 -29.87 31.49 -1.23
CA SER A 213 -31.04 31.20 -0.39
C SER A 213 -31.66 29.86 -0.78
N ASN A 214 -31.67 28.90 0.15
CA ASN A 214 -32.22 27.55 -0.05
C ASN A 214 -33.69 27.59 -0.47
N ALA A 215 -34.46 28.54 0.06
CA ALA A 215 -35.87 28.74 -0.28
C ALA A 215 -36.08 29.27 -1.71
N SER A 216 -35.07 29.93 -2.28
CA SER A 216 -35.12 30.50 -3.64
C SER A 216 -34.60 29.54 -4.71
N LEU A 217 -33.86 28.49 -4.32
CA LEU A 217 -33.33 27.49 -5.23
C LEU A 217 -34.48 26.75 -5.91
N LYS A 218 -34.63 26.97 -7.21
CA LYS A 218 -35.71 26.42 -8.01
C LYS A 218 -35.18 25.75 -9.27
N ASP A 219 -35.58 24.49 -9.45
CA ASP A 219 -35.45 23.76 -10.71
C ASP A 219 -36.48 24.28 -11.72
N ILE A 220 -35.98 24.82 -12.84
CA ILE A 220 -36.76 25.35 -13.97
C ILE A 220 -36.47 24.56 -15.25
N THR A 221 -35.92 23.35 -15.14
CA THR A 221 -35.53 22.51 -16.29
C THR A 221 -36.72 22.25 -17.23
N SER A 222 -37.92 22.06 -16.67
CA SER A 222 -39.15 21.87 -17.45
C SER A 222 -39.59 23.09 -18.26
N ASP A 223 -39.07 24.28 -17.91
CA ASP A 223 -39.42 25.54 -18.56
C ASP A 223 -38.52 25.82 -19.77
N VAL A 224 -37.50 24.98 -19.99
CA VAL A 224 -36.55 25.08 -21.10
C VAL A 224 -37.13 24.40 -22.33
N ASP A 225 -37.24 25.13 -23.44
CA ASP A 225 -37.74 24.57 -24.70
C ASP A 225 -36.69 23.72 -25.44
N SER A 226 -37.11 23.06 -26.53
CA SER A 226 -36.24 22.20 -27.33
C SER A 226 -35.07 22.94 -28.03
N SER A 227 -35.12 24.28 -28.09
CA SER A 227 -34.04 25.12 -28.60
C SER A 227 -33.10 25.62 -27.49
N GLY A 228 -33.36 25.22 -26.24
CA GLY A 228 -32.60 25.64 -25.07
C GLY A 228 -33.01 26.99 -24.52
N LYS A 229 -34.13 27.56 -24.97
CA LYS A 229 -34.59 28.85 -24.49
C LYS A 229 -35.41 28.73 -23.23
N VAL A 230 -35.20 29.68 -22.32
CA VAL A 230 -36.00 29.84 -21.11
C VAL A 230 -36.17 31.32 -20.82
N SER A 231 -37.32 31.66 -20.25
CA SER A 231 -37.58 33.01 -19.74
C SER A 231 -37.75 32.95 -18.23
N PHE A 232 -36.98 33.76 -17.51
CA PHE A 232 -37.03 33.86 -16.06
C PHE A 232 -37.11 35.32 -15.64
N THR A 233 -38.06 35.63 -14.76
CA THR A 233 -38.16 36.93 -14.10
C THR A 233 -38.12 36.70 -12.59
N PRO A 234 -37.10 37.23 -11.89
CA PRO A 234 -37.04 37.26 -10.44
C PRO A 234 -38.35 37.73 -9.80
N SER A 235 -38.76 37.08 -8.71
CA SER A 235 -39.77 37.65 -7.83
C SER A 235 -39.22 38.91 -7.15
N ALA A 236 -40.06 39.94 -6.97
CA ALA A 236 -39.64 41.23 -6.41
C ALA A 236 -38.96 41.04 -5.04
N ASN A 237 -37.65 41.26 -4.98
CA ASN A 237 -36.82 41.11 -3.79
C ASN A 237 -35.90 42.33 -3.65
N THR A 238 -35.82 42.91 -2.45
CA THR A 238 -34.99 44.10 -2.15
C THR A 238 -33.84 43.83 -1.20
N HIS A 239 -33.64 42.58 -0.78
CA HIS A 239 -32.68 42.19 0.25
C HIS A 239 -31.56 41.24 -0.23
N GLY A 240 -31.71 40.57 -1.38
CA GLY A 240 -30.62 39.81 -2.00
C GLY A 240 -29.63 40.69 -2.78
N LEU A 241 -28.62 40.08 -3.39
CA LEU A 241 -27.63 40.76 -4.25
C LEU A 241 -27.98 40.62 -5.74
N GLU A 242 -28.26 39.39 -6.17
CA GLU A 242 -28.62 39.03 -7.54
C GLU A 242 -29.26 37.63 -7.58
N TYR A 243 -29.85 37.25 -8.71
CA TYR A 243 -30.16 35.85 -9.00
C TYR A 243 -29.07 35.26 -9.88
N ILE A 244 -28.78 33.98 -9.72
CA ILE A 244 -27.93 33.23 -10.65
C ILE A 244 -28.80 32.21 -11.37
N LEU A 245 -28.67 32.14 -12.70
CA LEU A 245 -29.18 31.06 -13.53
C LEU A 245 -28.05 30.07 -13.78
N PHE A 246 -28.22 28.84 -13.32
CA PHE A 246 -27.31 27.72 -13.55
C PHE A 246 -27.86 26.82 -14.64
N ALA A 247 -26.97 26.21 -15.44
CA ALA A 247 -27.28 25.14 -16.37
C ALA A 247 -26.22 24.04 -16.25
N PHE A 248 -26.66 22.79 -16.18
CA PHE A 248 -25.81 21.61 -15.99
C PHE A 248 -26.00 20.64 -17.14
N TYR A 249 -24.91 20.21 -17.75
CA TYR A 249 -24.92 19.30 -18.89
C TYR A 249 -24.10 18.04 -18.59
N GLN A 250 -24.70 16.88 -18.83
CA GLN A 250 -24.00 15.61 -18.79
C GLN A 250 -23.23 15.42 -20.10
N VAL A 251 -21.95 15.09 -19.96
CA VAL A 251 -21.02 14.75 -21.05
C VAL A 251 -20.17 13.55 -20.64
N HIS A 252 -19.60 12.85 -21.61
CA HIS A 252 -18.49 11.94 -21.32
C HIS A 252 -17.23 12.74 -20.97
N THR A 253 -16.39 12.19 -20.09
CA THR A 253 -15.14 12.85 -19.69
C THR A 253 -14.11 12.87 -20.81
N GLU A 254 -14.23 11.92 -21.75
CA GLU A 254 -13.24 11.61 -22.79
C GLU A 254 -11.86 11.24 -22.24
N TYR A 255 -11.75 10.94 -20.93
CA TYR A 255 -10.50 10.53 -20.32
C TYR A 255 -10.05 9.16 -20.84
N ARG A 256 -8.77 9.04 -21.17
CA ARG A 256 -8.16 7.85 -21.77
C ARG A 256 -7.14 7.19 -20.85
N GLU A 257 -7.32 5.89 -20.68
CA GLU A 257 -6.30 5.00 -20.09
C GLU A 257 -5.23 4.63 -21.12
N GLN A 258 -5.56 4.65 -22.41
CA GLN A 258 -4.62 4.51 -23.49
C GLN A 258 -5.03 5.44 -24.61
N GLU A 259 -4.09 6.25 -25.08
CA GLU A 259 -4.32 7.21 -26.14
C GLU A 259 -4.78 6.57 -27.46
N THR A 260 -5.55 7.34 -28.23
CA THR A 260 -6.04 6.91 -29.54
C THR A 260 -4.93 6.93 -30.59
N PRO A 261 -4.73 5.84 -31.37
CA PRO A 261 -3.83 5.88 -32.53
C PRO A 261 -4.14 6.99 -33.55
N LEU A 262 -5.37 7.52 -33.59
CA LEU A 262 -5.73 8.62 -34.49
C LEU A 262 -4.89 9.88 -34.22
N GLU A 263 -4.67 10.21 -32.95
CA GLU A 263 -3.91 11.39 -32.53
C GLU A 263 -2.39 11.13 -32.51
N LEU A 264 -1.98 9.86 -32.46
CA LEU A 264 -0.57 9.45 -32.52
C LEU A 264 0.05 9.55 -33.90
N THR A 265 -0.76 9.56 -34.97
CA THR A 265 -0.28 9.57 -36.37
C THR A 265 0.69 10.71 -36.68
N GLN A 266 0.58 11.83 -35.96
CA GLN A 266 1.48 12.98 -36.10
C GLN A 266 2.90 12.73 -35.57
N PHE A 267 3.05 11.75 -34.68
CA PHE A 267 4.29 11.41 -34.00
C PHE A 267 4.92 10.11 -34.52
N SER A 268 4.09 9.16 -34.97
CA SER A 268 4.54 7.89 -35.53
C SER A 268 3.48 7.24 -36.41
N PRO A 269 3.86 6.53 -37.48
CA PRO A 269 2.92 5.84 -38.35
C PRO A 269 2.05 4.82 -37.60
N GLN A 270 0.74 5.05 -37.60
CA GLN A 270 -0.27 4.10 -37.11
C GLN A 270 -1.00 3.45 -38.27
N SER A 271 -1.43 2.20 -38.11
CA SER A 271 -2.38 1.60 -39.04
C SER A 271 -3.76 2.29 -38.94
N PRO A 272 -4.61 2.21 -39.97
CA PRO A 272 -5.95 2.78 -39.90
C PRO A 272 -6.77 2.15 -38.77
N VAL A 273 -7.38 2.99 -37.93
CA VAL A 273 -8.37 2.56 -36.92
C VAL A 273 -9.67 2.22 -37.65
N THR A 274 -10.10 0.96 -37.56
CA THR A 274 -11.31 0.44 -38.22
C THR A 274 -12.39 -0.01 -37.23
N SER A 275 -12.06 -0.10 -35.95
CA SER A 275 -13.00 -0.46 -34.88
C SER A 275 -12.65 0.23 -33.56
N TYR A 276 -13.59 0.26 -32.61
CA TYR A 276 -13.33 0.82 -31.28
C TYR A 276 -12.20 0.09 -30.54
N ARG A 277 -11.98 -1.20 -30.82
CA ARG A 277 -10.91 -2.00 -30.21
C ARG A 277 -9.53 -1.44 -30.51
N GLU A 278 -9.39 -0.79 -31.66
CA GLU A 278 -8.14 -0.23 -32.16
C GLU A 278 -7.98 1.24 -31.76
N ASN A 279 -8.94 1.83 -31.05
CA ASN A 279 -9.03 3.28 -30.83
C ASN A 279 -8.62 3.72 -29.42
N GLY A 280 -7.64 3.02 -28.82
CA GLY A 280 -7.24 3.25 -27.42
C GLY A 280 -8.29 2.76 -26.41
N SER A 281 -8.10 3.12 -25.14
CA SER A 281 -8.94 2.67 -24.03
C SER A 281 -9.53 3.86 -23.27
N TRP A 282 -10.81 3.76 -22.92
CA TRP A 282 -11.54 4.79 -22.19
C TRP A 282 -11.74 4.38 -20.74
N VAL A 283 -11.71 5.35 -19.82
CA VAL A 283 -12.15 5.11 -18.45
C VAL A 283 -13.64 4.78 -18.44
N VAL A 284 -14.00 3.71 -17.74
CA VAL A 284 -15.40 3.29 -17.62
C VAL A 284 -16.13 4.06 -16.52
N ASP A 285 -17.46 4.04 -16.53
CA ASP A 285 -18.26 4.64 -15.46
C ASP A 285 -18.17 3.81 -14.17
N HIS A 286 -17.28 4.24 -13.26
CA HIS A 286 -17.06 3.62 -11.95
C HIS A 286 -18.22 3.79 -10.98
N PHE A 287 -19.26 4.55 -11.34
CA PHE A 287 -20.50 4.69 -10.59
C PHE A 287 -21.67 3.96 -11.26
N SER A 288 -21.37 3.00 -12.15
CA SER A 288 -22.37 2.21 -12.83
C SER A 288 -21.94 0.76 -13.04
N LYS A 289 -22.91 -0.15 -12.91
CA LYS A 289 -22.73 -1.56 -13.29
C LYS A 289 -22.37 -1.70 -14.77
N LEU A 290 -22.84 -0.78 -15.62
CA LEU A 290 -22.51 -0.78 -17.06
C LEU A 290 -21.02 -0.60 -17.30
N GLY A 291 -20.32 0.17 -16.45
CA GLY A 291 -18.86 0.33 -16.54
C GLY A 291 -18.15 -1.01 -16.31
N ALA A 292 -18.52 -1.73 -15.25
CA ALA A 292 -17.99 -3.06 -14.98
C ALA A 292 -18.32 -4.06 -16.09
N GLU A 293 -19.55 -4.03 -16.61
CA GLU A 293 -19.98 -4.90 -17.72
C GLU A 293 -19.22 -4.63 -19.02
N ALA A 294 -18.74 -3.40 -19.26
CA ALA A 294 -17.87 -3.11 -20.39
C ALA A 294 -16.50 -3.77 -20.25
N VAL A 295 -15.89 -3.72 -19.07
CA VAL A 295 -14.62 -4.42 -18.77
C VAL A 295 -14.81 -5.93 -18.95
N ILE A 296 -15.82 -6.51 -18.29
CA ILE A 296 -16.16 -7.94 -18.33
C ILE A 296 -16.38 -8.40 -19.77
N GLY A 297 -17.25 -7.70 -20.50
CA GLY A 297 -17.61 -8.03 -21.88
C GLY A 297 -16.42 -7.90 -22.82
N PHE A 298 -15.51 -6.96 -22.59
CA PHE A 298 -14.29 -6.85 -23.38
C PHE A 298 -13.39 -8.06 -23.15
N TRP A 299 -13.11 -8.41 -21.89
CA TRP A 299 -12.27 -9.55 -21.55
C TRP A 299 -12.82 -10.86 -22.11
N ASP A 300 -14.11 -11.15 -21.86
CA ASP A 300 -14.81 -12.33 -22.35
C ASP A 300 -14.69 -12.48 -23.87
N LYS A 301 -14.79 -11.36 -24.59
CA LYS A 301 -14.79 -11.35 -26.06
C LYS A 301 -13.40 -11.42 -26.67
N TYR A 302 -12.40 -10.75 -26.09
CA TYR A 302 -11.13 -10.49 -26.77
C TYR A 302 -9.91 -11.09 -26.09
N LEU A 303 -9.95 -11.33 -24.77
CA LEU A 303 -8.77 -11.77 -24.01
C LEU A 303 -8.90 -13.18 -23.42
N LEU A 304 -10.10 -13.63 -23.08
CA LEU A 304 -10.31 -14.93 -22.42
C LEU A 304 -10.42 -16.14 -23.37
N GLY A 305 -10.28 -15.97 -24.69
CA GLY A 305 -10.36 -17.06 -25.65
C GLY A 305 -9.12 -17.98 -25.70
N GLY A 306 -9.26 -19.18 -26.26
CA GLY A 306 -8.16 -20.17 -26.29
C GLY A 306 -7.91 -20.78 -24.91
N ASP A 307 -6.65 -21.03 -24.56
CA ASP A 307 -6.26 -21.62 -23.27
C ASP A 307 -6.09 -20.57 -22.14
N THR A 308 -6.35 -19.29 -22.42
CA THR A 308 -6.10 -18.17 -21.48
C THR A 308 -6.88 -18.32 -20.19
N LYS A 309 -8.17 -18.69 -20.31
CA LYS A 309 -9.05 -18.87 -19.15
C LYS A 309 -8.56 -20.01 -18.25
N GLU A 310 -8.14 -21.12 -18.85
CA GLU A 310 -7.59 -22.27 -18.15
C GLU A 310 -6.26 -21.93 -17.47
N LEU A 311 -5.42 -21.11 -18.10
CA LEU A 311 -4.18 -20.63 -17.51
C LEU A 311 -4.45 -19.69 -16.32
N ILE A 312 -5.38 -18.74 -16.44
CA ILE A 312 -5.81 -17.87 -15.33
C ILE A 312 -6.32 -18.73 -14.17
N ALA A 313 -7.14 -19.75 -14.43
CA ALA A 313 -7.63 -20.64 -13.38
C ALA A 313 -6.54 -21.51 -12.72
N GLN A 314 -5.34 -21.62 -13.32
CA GLN A 314 -4.21 -22.40 -12.79
C GLN A 314 -3.20 -21.53 -12.03
N VAL A 315 -2.93 -20.32 -12.51
CA VAL A 315 -1.85 -19.47 -11.97
C VAL A 315 -2.24 -18.03 -11.69
N GLY A 316 -3.45 -17.62 -12.06
CA GLY A 316 -3.98 -16.31 -11.71
C GLY A 316 -4.20 -16.19 -10.20
N ASN A 317 -4.01 -14.98 -9.69
CA ASN A 317 -4.23 -14.65 -8.29
C ASN A 317 -5.27 -13.52 -8.16
N TYR A 318 -4.99 -12.34 -8.70
CA TYR A 318 -5.95 -11.24 -8.77
C TYR A 318 -6.24 -10.73 -10.19
N GLY A 319 -7.50 -10.45 -10.49
CA GLY A 319 -7.82 -9.36 -11.42
C GLY A 319 -7.63 -8.04 -10.68
N TRP A 320 -6.89 -7.09 -11.26
CA TRP A 320 -6.34 -5.95 -10.54
C TRP A 320 -6.64 -4.60 -11.19
N GLU A 321 -6.95 -3.59 -10.36
CA GLU A 321 -7.16 -2.18 -10.74
C GLU A 321 -6.40 -1.26 -9.75
N ASP A 322 -5.69 -0.27 -10.28
CA ASP A 322 -4.85 0.70 -9.56
C ASP A 322 -5.69 1.84 -8.92
N SER A 323 -5.02 2.83 -8.33
CA SER A 323 -5.70 4.01 -7.76
C SER A 323 -6.38 4.87 -8.82
N GLN A 324 -7.37 5.64 -8.36
CA GLN A 324 -8.34 6.32 -9.22
C GLN A 324 -7.83 7.72 -9.62
N GLU A 325 -6.97 7.78 -10.64
CA GLU A 325 -6.27 9.01 -11.05
C GLU A 325 -6.90 9.76 -12.24
N PHE A 326 -8.12 9.42 -12.64
CA PHE A 326 -8.80 9.93 -13.84
C PHE A 326 -9.69 11.17 -13.62
N GLY A 327 -9.39 11.99 -12.60
CA GLY A 327 -10.22 13.14 -12.23
C GLY A 327 -9.88 14.45 -12.95
N SER A 328 -8.77 14.54 -13.70
CA SER A 328 -8.25 15.79 -14.28
C SER A 328 -9.27 16.57 -15.13
N ALA A 329 -10.11 15.86 -15.88
CA ALA A 329 -11.16 16.42 -16.73
C ALA A 329 -12.55 16.49 -16.05
N VAL A 330 -12.65 16.15 -14.76
CA VAL A 330 -13.91 16.05 -14.02
C VAL A 330 -14.17 17.32 -13.19
N TYR A 331 -15.35 17.92 -13.36
CA TYR A 331 -15.82 19.01 -12.50
C TYR A 331 -16.65 18.45 -11.34
N ILE A 332 -17.60 17.58 -11.65
CA ILE A 332 -18.39 16.83 -10.69
C ILE A 332 -18.51 15.40 -11.19
N PHE A 333 -18.09 14.42 -10.38
CA PHE A 333 -18.30 13.01 -10.70
C PHE A 333 -19.79 12.71 -10.86
N TRP A 334 -20.14 12.03 -11.95
CA TRP A 334 -21.53 11.86 -12.34
C TRP A 334 -21.78 10.49 -12.97
N THR A 335 -23.05 10.08 -12.96
CA THR A 335 -23.57 8.98 -13.76
C THR A 335 -25.05 9.23 -14.04
N ALA A 336 -25.56 8.73 -15.17
CA ALA A 336 -26.94 8.96 -15.61
C ALA A 336 -28.00 8.49 -14.58
N GLN A 337 -27.67 7.47 -13.78
CA GLN A 337 -28.58 6.89 -12.79
C GLN A 337 -28.61 7.62 -11.44
N LEU A 338 -27.65 8.53 -11.19
CA LEU A 338 -27.48 9.18 -9.89
C LEU A 338 -28.74 9.94 -9.41
N PRO A 339 -29.42 10.77 -10.23
CA PRO A 339 -30.62 11.48 -9.76
C PRO A 339 -31.74 10.54 -9.29
N THR A 340 -31.97 9.45 -10.02
CA THR A 340 -33.00 8.46 -9.68
C THR A 340 -32.63 7.70 -8.41
N HIS A 341 -31.37 7.24 -8.32
CA HIS A 341 -30.85 6.55 -7.14
C HIS A 341 -30.93 7.44 -5.89
N PHE A 342 -30.48 8.69 -6.02
CA PHE A 342 -30.52 9.67 -4.95
C PHE A 342 -31.96 9.93 -4.46
N GLN A 343 -32.90 10.20 -5.37
CA GLN A 343 -34.30 10.46 -5.01
C GLN A 343 -34.94 9.26 -4.29
N GLN A 344 -34.58 8.04 -4.71
CA GLN A 344 -35.07 6.80 -4.10
C GLN A 344 -34.58 6.62 -2.66
N TYR A 345 -33.29 6.88 -2.38
CA TYR A 345 -32.68 6.56 -1.08
C TYR A 345 -32.57 7.75 -0.12
N ARG A 346 -32.61 8.99 -0.61
CA ARG A 346 -32.56 10.22 0.21
C ARG A 346 -33.92 10.88 0.37
N GLY A 347 -34.87 10.60 -0.54
CA GLY A 347 -36.26 11.08 -0.44
C GLY A 347 -36.49 12.50 -0.96
N TYR A 348 -35.50 13.14 -1.57
CA TYR A 348 -35.61 14.46 -2.22
C TYR A 348 -34.73 14.53 -3.47
N SER A 349 -34.93 15.57 -4.29
CA SER A 349 -34.21 15.72 -5.57
C SER A 349 -32.83 16.33 -5.35
N LEU A 350 -31.80 15.66 -5.86
CA LEU A 350 -30.42 16.19 -5.94
C LEU A 350 -30.33 17.44 -6.82
N LEU A 351 -31.17 17.54 -7.86
CA LEU A 351 -31.04 18.57 -8.89
C LEU A 351 -31.07 19.98 -8.32
N LYS A 352 -31.88 20.21 -7.28
CA LYS A 352 -31.98 21.50 -6.59
C LYS A 352 -30.64 21.98 -6.01
N TYR A 353 -29.76 21.06 -5.64
CA TYR A 353 -28.54 21.32 -4.88
C TYR A 353 -27.25 21.14 -5.68
N LEU A 354 -27.33 20.90 -7.00
CA LEU A 354 -26.13 20.78 -7.85
C LEU A 354 -25.11 21.94 -7.72
N PRO A 355 -25.50 23.21 -7.49
CA PRO A 355 -24.52 24.28 -7.31
C PRO A 355 -23.55 24.02 -6.14
N THR A 356 -24.00 23.33 -5.08
CA THR A 356 -23.17 23.06 -3.91
C THR A 356 -22.15 21.94 -4.11
N LEU A 357 -22.14 21.29 -5.28
CA LEU A 357 -21.22 20.17 -5.56
C LEU A 357 -19.90 20.63 -6.20
N PHE A 358 -19.73 21.91 -6.54
CA PHE A 358 -18.55 22.41 -7.28
C PHE A 358 -17.24 22.41 -6.51
N HIS A 359 -17.27 22.19 -5.19
CA HIS A 359 -16.08 22.13 -4.36
C HIS A 359 -15.87 20.72 -3.81
N ASN A 360 -14.61 20.29 -3.78
CA ASN A 360 -14.15 19.05 -3.16
C ASN A 360 -14.83 17.76 -3.69
N ASN A 361 -15.29 17.74 -4.96
CA ASN A 361 -15.93 16.56 -5.59
C ASN A 361 -15.37 16.22 -6.99
N ASN A 362 -14.20 16.78 -7.33
CA ASN A 362 -13.54 16.71 -8.64
C ASN A 362 -12.49 15.58 -8.75
N GLY A 363 -12.22 14.83 -7.67
CA GLY A 363 -11.25 13.73 -7.66
C GLY A 363 -9.79 14.15 -7.81
N PHE A 364 -8.94 13.18 -8.12
CA PHE A 364 -7.52 13.40 -8.38
C PHE A 364 -7.27 14.34 -9.57
N GLY A 365 -6.48 15.39 -9.36
CA GLY A 365 -6.07 16.30 -10.43
C GLY A 365 -7.19 17.18 -11.03
N GLY A 366 -8.44 17.06 -10.56
CA GLY A 366 -9.58 17.74 -11.19
C GLY A 366 -9.59 19.26 -11.06
N ALA A 367 -10.38 19.92 -11.92
CA ALA A 367 -10.49 21.37 -11.97
C ALA A 367 -11.35 21.93 -10.82
N ALA A 368 -10.76 22.14 -9.64
CA ALA A 368 -11.46 22.74 -8.51
C ALA A 368 -11.92 24.17 -8.83
N SER A 369 -13.21 24.47 -8.63
CA SER A 369 -13.73 25.82 -8.80
C SER A 369 -13.19 26.75 -7.71
N PRO A 370 -12.65 27.94 -8.05
CA PRO A 370 -12.27 28.95 -7.05
C PRO A 370 -13.50 29.61 -6.41
N THR A 371 -14.70 29.37 -6.96
CA THR A 371 -15.98 29.85 -6.43
C THR A 371 -16.76 28.69 -5.83
N TRP A 372 -17.12 28.81 -4.56
CA TRP A 372 -17.96 27.83 -3.87
C TRP A 372 -19.36 28.42 -3.69
N TYR A 373 -20.37 27.61 -4.01
CA TYR A 373 -21.75 27.94 -3.73
C TYR A 373 -22.20 27.14 -2.50
N ILE A 374 -22.67 27.86 -1.49
CA ILE A 374 -23.23 27.29 -0.26
C ILE A 374 -24.68 27.75 -0.12
N THR A 375 -25.46 27.14 0.77
CA THR A 375 -26.81 27.62 1.10
C THR A 375 -26.83 28.47 2.37
N ASP A 376 -27.94 29.18 2.62
CA ASP A 376 -28.23 29.86 3.88
C ASP A 376 -28.69 28.91 5.01
N GLU A 377 -28.56 27.59 4.81
CA GLU A 377 -28.78 26.59 5.85
C GLU A 377 -27.66 26.63 6.89
N THR A 378 -27.93 26.10 8.09
CA THR A 378 -27.00 26.20 9.23
C THR A 378 -25.66 25.53 8.99
N ASP A 379 -25.60 24.53 8.12
CA ASP A 379 -24.40 23.80 7.72
C ASP A 379 -23.86 24.25 6.34
N GLY A 380 -24.42 25.30 5.74
CA GLY A 380 -24.07 25.75 4.40
C GLY A 380 -24.50 24.81 3.27
N GLY A 381 -25.34 23.81 3.53
CA GLY A 381 -25.78 22.81 2.56
C GLY A 381 -24.88 21.56 2.49
N GLU A 382 -23.92 21.42 3.40
CA GLU A 382 -23.01 20.26 3.45
C GLU A 382 -23.72 18.93 3.70
N SER A 383 -24.90 18.94 4.34
CA SER A 383 -25.75 17.75 4.44
C SER A 383 -26.16 17.20 3.07
N HIS A 384 -26.40 18.06 2.07
CA HIS A 384 -26.72 17.64 0.70
C HIS A 384 -25.49 17.10 -0.04
N VAL A 385 -24.31 17.67 0.21
CA VAL A 385 -23.03 17.16 -0.31
C VAL A 385 -22.72 15.78 0.28
N ALA A 386 -22.97 15.58 1.58
CA ALA A 386 -22.81 14.28 2.24
C ALA A 386 -23.72 13.21 1.65
N ASP A 387 -25.00 13.54 1.42
CA ASP A 387 -25.95 12.61 0.80
C ASP A 387 -25.55 12.24 -0.64
N TYR A 388 -24.96 13.17 -1.40
CA TYR A 388 -24.43 12.94 -2.75
C TYR A 388 -23.24 11.99 -2.73
N ARG A 389 -22.24 12.25 -1.86
CA ARG A 389 -21.06 11.39 -1.70
C ARG A 389 -21.44 9.98 -1.25
N GLN A 390 -22.42 9.85 -0.34
CA GLN A 390 -22.96 8.53 0.05
C GLN A 390 -23.66 7.83 -1.13
N SER A 391 -24.37 8.56 -2.00
CA SER A 391 -24.96 7.95 -3.21
C SER A 391 -23.91 7.51 -4.23
N LEU A 392 -22.82 8.27 -4.41
CA LEU A 392 -21.69 7.80 -5.22
C LEU A 392 -21.04 6.54 -4.64
N HIS A 393 -20.86 6.49 -3.32
CA HIS A 393 -20.37 5.30 -2.62
C HIS A 393 -21.22 4.05 -2.94
N GLU A 394 -22.54 4.15 -2.79
CA GLU A 394 -23.48 3.05 -3.06
C GLU A 394 -23.45 2.59 -4.53
N LEU A 395 -23.25 3.52 -5.46
CA LEU A 395 -23.16 3.26 -6.90
C LEU A 395 -21.82 2.62 -7.30
N ASN A 396 -20.71 3.08 -6.74
CA ASN A 396 -19.40 2.47 -6.95
C ASN A 396 -19.32 1.06 -6.35
N LYS A 397 -20.01 0.81 -5.23
CA LYS A 397 -20.18 -0.55 -4.72
C LYS A 397 -20.79 -1.51 -5.76
N MET A 398 -21.73 -1.05 -6.60
CA MET A 398 -22.30 -1.90 -7.66
C MET A 398 -21.29 -2.23 -8.76
N TYR A 399 -20.40 -1.29 -9.09
CA TYR A 399 -19.28 -1.51 -10.01
C TYR A 399 -18.32 -2.58 -9.46
N LEU A 400 -17.87 -2.40 -8.21
CA LEU A 400 -16.95 -3.32 -7.54
C LEU A 400 -17.55 -4.73 -7.36
N ASP A 401 -18.83 -4.82 -6.97
CA ASP A 401 -19.51 -6.11 -6.80
C ASP A 401 -19.56 -6.89 -8.13
N ALA A 402 -19.84 -6.22 -9.26
CA ALA A 402 -19.90 -6.87 -10.58
C ALA A 402 -18.53 -7.41 -11.01
N LEU A 403 -17.45 -6.63 -10.84
CA LEU A 403 -16.09 -7.10 -11.13
C LEU A 403 -15.66 -8.24 -10.21
N ARG A 404 -16.00 -8.15 -8.92
CA ARG A 404 -15.70 -9.20 -7.93
C ARG A 404 -16.41 -10.50 -8.28
N GLU A 405 -17.69 -10.44 -8.66
CA GLU A 405 -18.44 -11.64 -9.06
C GLU A 405 -17.86 -12.28 -10.32
N TRP A 406 -17.48 -11.48 -11.31
CA TRP A 406 -16.89 -11.99 -12.55
C TRP A 406 -15.49 -12.58 -12.34
N THR A 407 -14.59 -11.90 -11.64
CA THR A 407 -13.24 -12.44 -11.32
C THR A 407 -13.35 -13.77 -10.55
N ASN A 408 -14.23 -13.85 -9.55
CA ASN A 408 -14.48 -15.10 -8.83
C ASN A 408 -15.02 -16.21 -9.73
N SER A 409 -15.79 -15.89 -10.77
CA SER A 409 -16.24 -16.87 -11.77
C SER A 409 -15.11 -17.44 -12.64
N LEU A 410 -13.95 -16.76 -12.69
CA LEU A 410 -12.72 -17.23 -13.32
C LEU A 410 -11.83 -18.05 -12.35
N GLY A 411 -12.21 -18.15 -11.08
CA GLY A 411 -11.43 -18.84 -10.05
C GLY A 411 -10.33 -18.00 -9.39
N VAL A 412 -10.34 -16.68 -9.63
CA VAL A 412 -9.38 -15.70 -9.06
C VAL A 412 -10.13 -14.65 -8.26
N GLN A 413 -9.41 -13.86 -7.47
CA GLN A 413 -9.98 -12.81 -6.62
C GLN A 413 -9.90 -11.42 -7.28
N LEU A 414 -10.63 -10.43 -6.78
CA LEU A 414 -10.48 -9.02 -7.17
C LEU A 414 -9.59 -8.27 -6.17
N SER A 415 -8.54 -7.61 -6.66
CA SER A 415 -7.74 -6.64 -5.91
C SER A 415 -7.92 -5.25 -6.52
N THR A 416 -8.14 -4.23 -5.70
CA THR A 416 -8.21 -2.85 -6.18
C THR A 416 -7.61 -1.89 -5.17
N GLN A 417 -6.99 -0.82 -5.64
CA GLN A 417 -6.70 0.35 -4.83
C GLN A 417 -7.98 1.15 -4.56
N VAL A 418 -8.74 0.69 -3.55
CA VAL A 418 -10.17 0.98 -3.41
C VAL A 418 -10.46 2.29 -2.70
N GLY A 419 -11.30 3.12 -3.32
CA GLY A 419 -12.11 4.16 -2.67
C GLY A 419 -11.40 5.47 -2.29
N TYR A 420 -10.08 5.51 -2.19
CA TYR A 420 -9.35 6.77 -2.16
C TYR A 420 -9.24 7.39 -3.56
N ASN A 421 -9.00 8.70 -3.61
CA ASN A 421 -9.05 9.55 -4.80
C ASN A 421 -10.45 9.80 -5.39
N LEU A 422 -11.49 9.26 -4.74
CA LEU A 422 -12.89 9.48 -5.05
C LEU A 422 -13.60 10.25 -3.90
N PRO A 423 -14.67 11.01 -4.20
CA PRO A 423 -15.53 11.63 -3.19
C PRO A 423 -16.48 10.58 -2.58
N ALA A 424 -15.89 9.55 -1.98
CA ALA A 424 -16.56 8.43 -1.33
C ALA A 424 -15.85 8.07 -0.02
N ASP A 425 -16.52 7.29 0.83
CA ASP A 425 -15.93 6.74 2.04
C ASP A 425 -15.10 5.49 1.70
N MET A 426 -13.77 5.63 1.72
CA MET A 426 -12.81 4.54 1.48
C MET A 426 -13.03 3.37 2.45
N GLU A 427 -13.12 3.63 3.76
CA GLU A 427 -13.26 2.60 4.79
C GLU A 427 -14.53 1.76 4.60
N ALA A 428 -15.62 2.41 4.17
CA ALA A 428 -16.86 1.71 3.86
C ALA A 428 -16.75 0.80 2.62
N GLN A 429 -15.88 1.10 1.66
CA GLN A 429 -15.72 0.33 0.41
C GLN A 429 -14.74 -0.82 0.50
N ILE A 430 -13.75 -0.74 1.40
CA ILE A 430 -12.72 -1.79 1.59
C ILE A 430 -13.30 -3.21 1.67
N PRO A 431 -14.41 -3.49 2.39
CA PRO A 431 -15.01 -4.82 2.42
C PRO A 431 -15.55 -5.35 1.07
N ASN A 432 -15.73 -4.49 0.05
CA ASN A 432 -16.35 -4.83 -1.23
C ASN A 432 -15.42 -5.54 -2.21
N VAL A 433 -14.11 -5.60 -1.96
CA VAL A 433 -13.15 -6.34 -2.80
C VAL A 433 -12.53 -7.52 -2.06
N ASN A 434 -11.93 -8.47 -2.77
CA ASN A 434 -11.38 -9.67 -2.12
C ASN A 434 -10.06 -9.39 -1.40
N ALA A 435 -9.15 -8.65 -2.06
CA ALA A 435 -7.89 -8.20 -1.49
C ALA A 435 -7.78 -6.68 -1.66
N PRO A 436 -8.19 -5.87 -0.67
CA PRO A 436 -8.03 -4.42 -0.76
C PRO A 436 -6.54 -4.07 -0.80
N GLU A 437 -6.17 -3.13 -1.69
CA GLU A 437 -4.79 -2.66 -1.85
C GLU A 437 -4.67 -1.17 -1.51
N CYS A 438 -3.62 -0.78 -0.80
CA CYS A 438 -3.21 0.61 -0.60
C CYS A 438 -1.85 0.84 -1.25
N GLU A 439 -1.14 1.91 -0.88
CA GLU A 439 0.21 2.15 -1.37
C GLU A 439 1.12 2.84 -0.34
N SER A 440 2.44 2.81 -0.55
CA SER A 440 3.38 3.57 0.28
C SER A 440 3.38 5.07 0.00
N LEU A 441 2.99 5.48 -1.22
CA LEU A 441 3.04 6.87 -1.67
C LEU A 441 1.89 7.72 -1.10
N ASP A 442 0.62 7.45 -1.45
CA ASP A 442 -0.54 8.19 -0.92
C ASP A 442 -0.68 8.10 0.60
N PHE A 443 -0.25 6.99 1.19
CA PHE A 443 -0.28 6.78 2.65
C PHE A 443 1.01 7.27 3.33
N SER A 444 1.98 7.81 2.59
CA SER A 444 3.23 8.41 3.12
C SER A 444 4.00 7.51 4.09
N SER A 445 3.98 6.19 3.87
CA SER A 445 4.51 5.18 4.81
C SER A 445 4.06 5.42 6.26
N ASN A 446 2.83 5.90 6.47
CA ASN A 446 2.30 6.28 7.78
C ASN A 446 1.55 5.10 8.44
N VAL A 447 2.04 4.66 9.59
CA VAL A 447 1.47 3.52 10.34
C VAL A 447 -0.01 3.74 10.71
N ASP A 448 -0.39 4.98 11.03
CA ASP A 448 -1.76 5.31 11.41
C ASP A 448 -2.71 5.36 10.19
N ALA A 449 -2.23 5.85 9.05
CA ALA A 449 -2.97 5.82 7.79
C ALA A 449 -3.27 4.37 7.37
N TYR A 450 -2.30 3.46 7.49
CA TYR A 450 -2.52 2.04 7.22
C TYR A 450 -3.56 1.40 8.14
N ARG A 451 -3.64 1.83 9.41
CA ARG A 451 -4.66 1.36 10.37
C ARG A 451 -6.07 1.79 9.98
N GLN A 452 -6.22 2.90 9.26
CA GLN A 452 -7.50 3.35 8.71
C GLN A 452 -7.94 2.41 7.59
N PHE A 453 -7.01 1.99 6.73
CA PHE A 453 -7.29 1.02 5.66
C PHE A 453 -7.52 -0.40 6.19
N ALA A 454 -6.71 -0.86 7.13
CA ALA A 454 -6.72 -2.24 7.57
C ALA A 454 -7.87 -2.61 8.51
N GLY A 455 -8.40 -1.65 9.27
CA GLY A 455 -9.50 -1.89 10.22
C GLY A 455 -10.74 -2.50 9.59
N PRO A 456 -11.33 -1.87 8.56
CA PRO A 456 -12.48 -2.42 7.84
C PRO A 456 -12.18 -3.77 7.17
N ALA A 457 -10.97 -3.94 6.62
CA ALA A 457 -10.54 -5.19 5.99
C ALA A 457 -10.48 -6.35 7.01
N ASN A 458 -9.86 -6.11 8.18
CA ASN A 458 -9.76 -7.11 9.25
C ASN A 458 -11.13 -7.43 9.85
N LEU A 459 -12.03 -6.45 9.97
CA LEU A 459 -13.40 -6.66 10.44
C LEU A 459 -14.21 -7.50 9.43
N ALA A 460 -14.02 -7.25 8.14
CA ALA A 460 -14.58 -8.04 7.05
C ALA A 460 -13.94 -9.43 6.90
N GLY A 461 -12.88 -9.72 7.68
CA GLY A 461 -12.19 -11.01 7.69
C GLY A 461 -11.26 -11.23 6.50
N LYS A 462 -10.86 -10.18 5.79
CA LYS A 462 -10.00 -10.29 4.62
C LYS A 462 -8.66 -10.91 4.99
N ARG A 463 -8.24 -11.91 4.20
CA ARG A 463 -6.97 -12.60 4.36
C ARG A 463 -5.80 -11.71 3.99
N VAL A 464 -5.96 -10.97 2.89
CA VAL A 464 -4.91 -10.13 2.30
C VAL A 464 -5.33 -8.68 2.38
N ILE A 465 -4.40 -7.86 2.87
CA ILE A 465 -4.41 -6.40 2.80
C ILE A 465 -3.09 -6.05 2.12
N SER A 466 -3.19 -5.65 0.85
CA SER A 466 -2.03 -5.45 -0.04
C SER A 466 -1.54 -4.01 0.02
N SER A 467 -0.28 -3.80 -0.32
CA SER A 467 0.26 -2.47 -0.63
C SER A 467 1.15 -2.54 -1.85
N GLU A 468 0.91 -1.65 -2.80
CA GLU A 468 1.98 -1.21 -3.68
C GLU A 468 3.06 -0.53 -2.83
N CYS A 469 4.30 -0.98 -2.91
CA CYS A 469 5.33 -0.56 -1.95
C CYS A 469 6.63 -0.19 -2.67
N GLY A 470 7.19 0.96 -2.29
CA GLY A 470 8.52 1.40 -2.76
C GLY A 470 8.49 2.50 -3.82
N ALA A 471 7.32 3.04 -4.18
CA ALA A 471 7.18 4.21 -5.05
C ALA A 471 7.66 5.47 -4.33
N ASN A 472 8.97 5.75 -4.35
CA ASN A 472 9.56 6.93 -3.73
C ASN A 472 9.95 7.97 -4.78
N ALA A 473 9.42 9.18 -4.58
CA ALA A 473 9.63 10.33 -5.44
C ALA A 473 11.10 10.75 -5.54
N GLY A 474 11.60 10.94 -6.78
CA GLY A 474 12.99 11.32 -7.06
C GLY A 474 14.04 10.28 -6.68
N GLN A 475 13.64 9.01 -6.49
CA GLN A 475 14.52 7.92 -6.04
C GLN A 475 14.84 6.85 -7.09
N ALA A 476 14.55 7.08 -8.38
CA ALA A 476 14.92 6.13 -9.44
C ALA A 476 16.41 5.75 -9.39
N TYR A 477 16.71 4.45 -9.39
CA TYR A 477 18.06 3.88 -9.28
C TYR A 477 18.85 4.23 -8.01
N ARG A 478 18.21 4.80 -6.99
CA ARG A 478 18.88 5.18 -5.72
C ARG A 478 18.15 4.71 -4.47
N LEU A 479 17.02 4.03 -4.60
CA LEU A 479 16.33 3.45 -3.46
C LEU A 479 17.21 2.38 -2.82
N THR A 480 17.46 2.52 -1.52
CA THR A 480 18.24 1.53 -0.80
C THR A 480 17.34 0.42 -0.26
N ILE A 481 17.84 -0.81 -0.17
CA ILE A 481 17.06 -1.91 0.44
C ILE A 481 16.65 -1.60 1.89
N PRO A 482 17.49 -0.97 2.75
CA PRO A 482 17.03 -0.49 4.05
C PRO A 482 15.86 0.50 3.99
N HIS A 483 15.79 1.37 2.98
CA HIS A 483 14.66 2.29 2.79
C HIS A 483 13.40 1.55 2.34
N LEU A 484 13.51 0.66 1.34
CA LEU A 484 12.37 -0.19 0.94
C LEU A 484 11.84 -1.03 2.12
N LEU A 485 12.75 -1.56 2.95
CA LEU A 485 12.36 -2.31 4.14
C LEU A 485 11.78 -1.41 5.23
N TRP A 486 12.14 -0.13 5.30
CA TRP A 486 11.50 0.81 6.20
C TRP A 486 10.02 1.02 5.83
N ASP A 487 9.72 1.19 4.54
CA ASP A 487 8.34 1.24 4.03
C ASP A 487 7.57 -0.03 4.44
N VAL A 488 8.13 -1.21 4.10
CA VAL A 488 7.54 -2.53 4.43
C VAL A 488 7.24 -2.70 5.93
N LYS A 489 8.20 -2.35 6.79
CA LYS A 489 8.07 -2.56 8.24
C LYS A 489 7.00 -1.66 8.86
N ARG A 490 6.86 -0.43 8.37
CA ARG A 490 5.78 0.46 8.78
C ARG A 490 4.42 -0.01 8.29
N SER A 491 4.33 -0.51 7.05
CA SER A 491 3.11 -1.13 6.54
C SER A 491 2.68 -2.33 7.39
N PHE A 492 3.62 -3.21 7.75
CA PHE A 492 3.36 -4.32 8.67
C PHE A 492 2.85 -3.87 10.05
N ALA A 493 3.47 -2.84 10.64
CA ALA A 493 3.02 -2.26 11.91
C ALA A 493 1.62 -1.64 11.83
N GLY A 494 1.20 -1.25 10.62
CA GLY A 494 -0.11 -0.73 10.27
C GLY A 494 -1.11 -1.79 9.78
N SER A 495 -0.83 -3.08 9.99
CA SER A 495 -1.68 -4.23 9.61
C SER A 495 -1.73 -4.59 8.11
N VAL A 496 -0.96 -3.95 7.24
CA VAL A 496 -0.76 -4.44 5.85
C VAL A 496 0.00 -5.76 5.90
N ASN A 497 -0.34 -6.72 5.03
CA ASN A 497 0.21 -8.07 5.13
C ASN A 497 0.64 -8.71 3.79
N ALA A 498 0.55 -7.98 2.68
CA ALA A 498 1.09 -8.39 1.39
C ALA A 498 1.66 -7.19 0.61
N PHE A 499 2.59 -7.46 -0.30
CA PHE A 499 3.26 -6.41 -1.08
C PHE A 499 3.39 -6.75 -2.55
N VAL A 500 3.14 -5.72 -3.36
CA VAL A 500 3.59 -5.63 -4.74
C VAL A 500 4.65 -4.52 -4.80
N PHE A 501 5.90 -4.87 -5.06
CA PHE A 501 6.98 -3.88 -5.13
C PHE A 501 6.91 -3.09 -6.44
N HIS A 502 7.04 -1.77 -6.33
CA HIS A 502 7.09 -0.80 -7.42
C HIS A 502 8.56 -0.52 -7.82
N GLY A 503 9.10 -1.06 -8.91
CA GLY A 503 8.62 -2.21 -9.70
C GLY A 503 9.71 -2.76 -10.64
N LEU A 504 9.33 -3.68 -11.52
CA LEU A 504 10.20 -4.40 -12.43
C LEU A 504 9.84 -3.98 -13.86
N PRO A 505 10.63 -3.16 -14.56
CA PRO A 505 10.36 -2.87 -15.96
C PRO A 505 10.82 -4.00 -16.87
N TYR A 506 10.21 -4.08 -18.06
CA TYR A 506 10.66 -4.92 -19.16
C TYR A 506 12.16 -4.71 -19.44
N SER A 507 12.96 -5.79 -19.42
CA SER A 507 14.42 -5.69 -19.52
C SER A 507 14.97 -5.71 -20.95
N GLY A 508 14.10 -5.93 -21.94
CA GLY A 508 14.46 -6.06 -23.35
C GLY A 508 14.37 -4.76 -24.13
N TYR A 509 14.70 -4.83 -25.42
CA TYR A 509 14.67 -3.69 -26.34
C TYR A 509 13.27 -3.07 -26.46
N TYR A 510 13.21 -1.77 -26.23
CA TYR A 510 12.10 -0.91 -26.64
C TYR A 510 12.65 0.30 -27.40
N PRO A 511 11.99 0.78 -28.47
CA PRO A 511 12.52 1.87 -29.30
C PRO A 511 12.93 3.11 -28.50
N ASN A 512 13.99 3.80 -28.95
CA ASN A 512 14.54 5.00 -28.32
C ASN A 512 14.86 4.89 -26.81
N THR A 513 15.17 3.69 -26.34
CA THR A 513 15.57 3.46 -24.95
C THR A 513 17.08 3.25 -24.86
N THR A 514 17.72 3.90 -23.91
CA THR A 514 19.15 3.73 -23.59
C THR A 514 19.36 2.91 -22.34
N TRP A 515 20.60 2.51 -22.08
CA TRP A 515 21.03 1.89 -20.84
C TRP A 515 20.66 2.79 -19.65
N PRO A 516 20.16 2.25 -18.53
CA PRO A 516 20.09 0.83 -18.18
C PRO A 516 18.88 0.07 -18.75
N GLY A 517 17.92 0.73 -19.39
CA GLY A 517 16.79 0.06 -20.02
C GLY A 517 15.50 0.87 -19.90
N PHE A 518 14.37 0.19 -20.17
CA PHE A 518 13.06 0.82 -20.05
C PHE A 518 12.84 1.27 -18.61
N THR A 519 12.58 2.56 -18.44
CA THR A 519 12.37 3.19 -17.13
C THR A 519 10.98 3.81 -17.12
N THR A 520 10.14 3.44 -16.16
CA THR A 520 8.79 3.98 -16.02
C THR A 520 8.80 5.36 -15.36
N PHE A 521 7.70 6.09 -15.52
CA PHE A 521 7.47 7.42 -14.96
C PHE A 521 8.58 8.43 -15.27
N ASP A 522 9.27 8.25 -16.39
CA ASP A 522 10.36 9.10 -16.85
C ASP A 522 11.38 9.35 -15.72
N TYR A 523 11.82 8.29 -15.03
CA TYR A 523 12.80 8.38 -13.93
C TYR A 523 12.29 9.12 -12.67
N SER A 524 11.00 9.43 -12.57
CA SER A 524 10.45 10.20 -11.44
C SER A 524 10.33 9.40 -10.13
N TYR A 525 10.19 8.07 -10.21
CA TYR A 525 9.92 7.22 -9.04
C TYR A 525 10.85 6.02 -8.99
N SER A 526 11.15 5.56 -7.77
CA SER A 526 11.91 4.33 -7.53
C SER A 526 11.04 3.08 -7.59
N ASP A 527 11.58 1.88 -7.78
CA ASP A 527 12.86 1.62 -8.43
C ASP A 527 12.64 0.75 -9.67
N MET A 528 13.66 0.68 -10.52
CA MET A 528 13.73 -0.23 -11.64
C MET A 528 14.47 -1.47 -11.19
N HIS A 529 13.78 -2.31 -10.41
CA HIS A 529 14.31 -3.59 -9.95
C HIS A 529 14.64 -4.47 -11.17
N GLY A 530 15.73 -5.22 -11.14
CA GLY A 530 16.09 -6.11 -12.24
C GLY A 530 17.59 -6.26 -12.46
N ARG A 531 17.95 -6.95 -13.54
CA ARG A 531 19.32 -7.44 -13.81
C ARG A 531 20.40 -6.34 -13.89
N HIS A 532 20.01 -5.10 -14.17
CA HIS A 532 20.92 -3.95 -14.25
C HIS A 532 21.30 -3.39 -12.88
N GLN A 533 20.55 -3.72 -11.82
CA GLN A 533 20.89 -3.33 -10.46
C GLN A 533 22.05 -4.21 -9.94
N PRO A 534 23.17 -3.62 -9.45
CA PRO A 534 24.29 -4.40 -8.90
C PRO A 534 23.87 -5.33 -7.75
N ALA A 535 22.79 -4.95 -7.06
CA ALA A 535 22.23 -5.67 -5.94
C ALA A 535 21.37 -6.90 -6.29
N TRP A 536 20.97 -7.08 -7.56
CA TRP A 536 19.94 -8.06 -7.96
C TRP A 536 20.21 -9.50 -7.47
N ASP A 537 21.47 -9.96 -7.53
CA ASP A 537 21.85 -11.30 -7.07
C ASP A 537 21.73 -11.49 -5.54
N PHE A 538 21.57 -10.41 -4.77
CA PHE A 538 21.41 -10.42 -3.31
C PHE A 538 19.95 -10.23 -2.86
N TYR A 539 19.02 -10.03 -3.81
CA TYR A 539 17.59 -9.83 -3.50
C TYR A 539 16.95 -10.98 -2.71
N PRO A 540 17.33 -12.26 -2.90
CA PRO A 540 16.74 -13.36 -2.13
C PRO A 540 16.78 -13.15 -0.61
N ASP A 541 17.76 -12.41 -0.09
CA ASP A 541 17.91 -12.17 1.35
C ASP A 541 16.74 -11.38 1.94
N PHE A 542 16.46 -10.22 1.37
CA PHE A 542 15.37 -9.39 1.87
C PHE A 542 14.01 -9.91 1.40
N MET A 543 13.94 -10.49 0.20
CA MET A 543 12.69 -11.09 -0.31
C MET A 543 12.23 -12.25 0.58
N ASP A 544 13.18 -13.06 1.07
CA ASP A 544 12.89 -14.09 2.07
C ASP A 544 12.48 -13.49 3.41
N TYR A 545 13.18 -12.47 3.92
CA TYR A 545 12.76 -11.75 5.13
C TYR A 545 11.31 -11.26 5.04
N VAL A 546 10.95 -10.64 3.92
CA VAL A 546 9.59 -10.14 3.68
C VAL A 546 8.60 -11.30 3.59
N GLY A 547 8.91 -12.37 2.83
CA GLY A 547 8.05 -13.55 2.73
C GLY A 547 7.81 -14.26 4.07
N ARG A 548 8.85 -14.40 4.91
CA ARG A 548 8.72 -15.01 6.25
C ARG A 548 7.92 -14.11 7.20
N SER A 549 8.07 -12.80 7.06
CA SER A 549 7.25 -11.83 7.81
C SER A 549 5.78 -11.87 7.37
N MET A 550 5.51 -11.93 6.06
CA MET A 550 4.17 -12.12 5.49
C MET A 550 3.53 -13.42 5.98
N TYR A 551 4.28 -14.53 6.04
CA TYR A 551 3.79 -15.80 6.60
C TYR A 551 3.22 -15.61 8.01
N ILE A 552 3.96 -14.91 8.87
CA ILE A 552 3.53 -14.66 10.25
C ILE A 552 2.34 -13.70 10.30
N ILE A 553 2.40 -12.60 9.56
CA ILE A 553 1.41 -11.51 9.58
C ILE A 553 0.11 -11.90 8.86
N GLN A 554 0.12 -12.96 8.04
CA GLN A 554 -1.10 -13.56 7.47
C GLN A 554 -1.61 -14.77 8.26
N SER A 555 -0.86 -15.28 9.25
CA SER A 555 -1.29 -16.42 10.07
C SER A 555 -2.37 -16.02 11.05
N GLY A 556 -3.45 -16.80 11.13
CA GLY A 556 -4.52 -16.59 12.11
C GLY A 556 -5.27 -15.28 11.96
N VAL A 557 -5.92 -14.85 13.05
CA VAL A 557 -6.77 -13.65 13.12
C VAL A 557 -6.00 -12.53 13.85
N PRO A 558 -5.99 -11.28 13.33
CA PRO A 558 -5.31 -10.19 14.03
C PRO A 558 -6.11 -9.81 15.27
N LYS A 559 -5.44 -9.35 16.33
CA LYS A 559 -6.09 -8.88 17.55
C LYS A 559 -5.71 -7.44 17.86
N MET A 560 -6.72 -6.61 18.04
CA MET A 560 -6.57 -5.19 18.34
C MET A 560 -7.24 -4.83 19.66
N ASP A 561 -6.63 -3.93 20.42
CA ASP A 561 -7.14 -3.55 21.74
C ASP A 561 -8.28 -2.52 21.62
N ILE A 562 -8.20 -1.59 20.68
CA ILE A 562 -9.10 -0.43 20.60
C ILE A 562 -9.59 -0.24 19.15
N ALA A 563 -10.89 0.05 18.99
CA ALA A 563 -11.45 0.54 17.74
C ALA A 563 -11.69 2.05 17.84
N PHE A 564 -11.33 2.81 16.82
CA PHE A 564 -11.75 4.20 16.65
C PHE A 564 -12.90 4.27 15.64
N TRP A 565 -13.93 5.03 15.97
CA TRP A 565 -14.90 5.48 14.98
C TRP A 565 -14.21 6.49 14.05
N LEU A 566 -14.36 6.32 12.74
CA LEU A 566 -13.92 7.31 11.75
C LEU A 566 -14.93 7.36 10.59
N LYS A 567 -15.60 8.50 10.39
CA LYS A 567 -16.51 8.67 9.24
C LYS A 567 -16.06 9.83 8.36
N VAL A 568 -15.46 9.47 7.23
CA VAL A 568 -14.96 10.39 6.20
C VAL A 568 -15.74 10.20 4.91
N THR A 569 -16.02 11.28 4.19
CA THR A 569 -16.81 11.23 2.94
C THR A 569 -15.97 11.51 1.69
N ASN A 570 -14.70 11.87 1.86
CA ASN A 570 -13.76 12.14 0.77
C ASN A 570 -12.32 11.87 1.23
N TRP A 571 -11.56 11.13 0.43
CA TRP A 571 -10.15 10.80 0.67
C TRP A 571 -9.32 11.23 -0.54
N ALA A 572 -8.83 12.48 -0.53
CA ALA A 572 -8.01 12.99 -1.62
C ALA A 572 -6.57 12.44 -1.58
N ALA A 573 -5.91 12.40 -2.73
CA ALA A 573 -4.54 11.90 -2.86
C ALA A 573 -3.56 12.62 -1.95
N HIS A 574 -2.56 11.87 -1.48
CA HIS A 574 -1.51 12.32 -0.57
C HIS A 574 -2.04 13.02 0.71
N GLN A 575 -3.27 12.72 1.15
CA GLN A 575 -3.93 13.36 2.29
C GLN A 575 -4.48 12.38 3.35
N ILE A 576 -3.93 11.17 3.39
CA ILE A 576 -4.29 10.17 4.39
C ILE A 576 -3.38 10.38 5.61
N PHE A 577 -3.82 11.22 6.53
CA PHE A 577 -3.02 11.66 7.68
C PHE A 577 -3.27 10.81 8.92
N SER A 578 -2.40 10.97 9.93
CA SER A 578 -2.66 10.40 11.24
C SER A 578 -3.86 11.08 11.89
N GLU A 579 -4.81 10.26 12.33
CA GLU A 579 -6.05 10.70 12.98
C GLU A 579 -5.86 10.84 14.48
N TYR A 580 -5.11 9.92 15.12
CA TYR A 580 -4.76 10.01 16.52
C TYR A 580 -3.35 10.58 16.69
N ALA A 581 -3.26 11.88 16.99
CA ALA A 581 -1.98 12.59 17.11
C ALA A 581 -1.13 12.22 18.34
N PRO A 582 -1.71 11.98 19.54
CA PRO A 582 -0.92 11.56 20.69
C PRO A 582 -0.24 10.20 20.48
N ASN A 583 0.95 10.02 21.05
CA ASN A 583 1.73 8.78 20.95
C ASN A 583 1.61 7.86 22.19
N ASP A 584 0.73 8.20 23.14
CA ASP A 584 0.61 7.56 24.44
C ASP A 584 0.12 6.11 24.34
N LEU A 585 -0.82 5.83 23.43
CA LEU A 585 -1.33 4.49 23.16
C LEU A 585 -0.21 3.57 22.67
N GLN A 586 0.55 4.00 21.65
CA GLN A 586 1.63 3.23 21.06
C GLN A 586 2.79 3.07 22.05
N ALA A 587 3.12 4.13 22.81
CA ALA A 587 4.16 4.07 23.84
C ALA A 587 3.84 3.05 24.95
N ALA A 588 2.56 2.88 25.30
CA ALA A 588 2.11 1.88 26.28
C ALA A 588 1.91 0.47 25.68
N GLY A 589 1.91 0.34 24.35
CA GLY A 589 1.71 -0.92 23.63
C GLY A 589 0.27 -1.25 23.21
N TYR A 590 -0.66 -0.28 23.26
CA TYR A 590 -2.00 -0.49 22.72
C TYR A 590 -1.97 -0.58 21.20
N SER A 591 -2.60 -1.63 20.67
CA SER A 591 -2.91 -1.74 19.25
C SER A 591 -4.32 -1.23 18.96
N TYR A 592 -4.49 -0.55 17.83
CA TYR A 592 -5.78 0.02 17.45
C TYR A 592 -5.93 0.13 15.93
N GLU A 593 -7.18 0.21 15.49
CA GLU A 593 -7.59 0.41 14.10
C GLU A 593 -8.81 1.35 14.04
N TYR A 594 -9.09 1.90 12.87
CA TYR A 594 -10.27 2.73 12.62
C TYR A 594 -11.35 1.92 11.90
N ILE A 595 -12.62 2.27 12.16
CA ILE A 595 -13.77 1.59 11.58
C ILE A 595 -14.82 2.65 11.21
N SER A 596 -15.22 2.66 9.95
CA SER A 596 -16.38 3.43 9.50
C SER A 596 -17.68 2.85 10.06
N PRO A 597 -18.64 3.68 10.50
CA PRO A 597 -19.92 3.21 10.99
C PRO A 597 -20.71 2.37 9.97
N ASP A 598 -20.46 2.54 8.68
CA ASP A 598 -21.04 1.71 7.62
C ASP A 598 -20.58 0.24 7.73
N ASN A 599 -19.38 0.00 8.26
CA ASN A 599 -18.86 -1.36 8.47
C ASN A 599 -19.56 -2.09 9.63
N PHE A 600 -20.36 -1.41 10.47
CA PHE A 600 -21.15 -2.08 11.51
C PHE A 600 -22.31 -2.93 10.96
N ALA A 601 -22.58 -2.83 9.66
CA ALA A 601 -23.47 -3.74 8.95
C ALA A 601 -22.84 -5.13 8.67
N LEU A 602 -21.52 -5.27 8.83
CA LEU A 602 -20.84 -6.55 8.65
C LEU A 602 -21.30 -7.57 9.71
N PRO A 603 -21.43 -8.86 9.35
CA PRO A 603 -21.95 -9.88 10.27
C PRO A 603 -21.07 -10.08 11.52
N GLU A 604 -19.77 -9.83 11.41
CA GLU A 604 -18.82 -9.95 12.51
C GLU A 604 -18.72 -8.69 13.38
N ALA A 605 -19.46 -7.62 13.04
CA ALA A 605 -19.52 -6.40 13.82
C ALA A 605 -20.58 -6.48 14.94
N TYR A 606 -20.28 -7.29 15.95
CA TYR A 606 -21.14 -7.45 17.13
C TYR A 606 -20.35 -7.42 18.43
N VAL A 607 -21.04 -7.15 19.54
CA VAL A 607 -20.46 -7.24 20.89
C VAL A 607 -20.92 -8.52 21.56
N LYS A 608 -19.98 -9.24 22.16
CA LYS A 608 -20.27 -10.37 23.05
C LYS A 608 -19.26 -10.38 24.17
N ASP A 609 -19.72 -10.66 25.39
CA ASP A 609 -18.88 -10.67 26.58
C ASP A 609 -18.07 -9.36 26.74
N LYS A 610 -18.69 -8.23 26.38
CA LYS A 610 -18.12 -6.87 26.35
C LYS A 610 -16.97 -6.65 25.36
N VAL A 611 -16.77 -7.56 24.42
CA VAL A 611 -15.74 -7.48 23.37
C VAL A 611 -16.41 -7.23 22.03
N PHE A 612 -15.93 -6.24 21.28
CA PHE A 612 -16.39 -5.95 19.92
C PHE A 612 -15.62 -6.79 18.89
N ALA A 613 -16.35 -7.40 17.96
CA ALA A 613 -15.84 -8.28 16.92
C ALA A 613 -15.00 -9.45 17.48
N PRO A 614 -15.54 -10.27 18.40
CA PRO A 614 -14.76 -11.27 19.16
C PRO A 614 -14.09 -12.35 18.30
N ASN A 615 -14.68 -12.70 17.15
CA ASN A 615 -14.10 -13.65 16.19
C ASN A 615 -13.10 -13.01 15.22
N ARG A 616 -12.96 -11.68 15.26
CA ARG A 616 -12.02 -10.89 14.46
C ARG A 616 -11.02 -10.22 15.39
N GLN A 617 -10.90 -8.90 15.35
CA GLN A 617 -9.96 -8.13 16.16
C GLN A 617 -10.16 -8.25 17.68
N ALA A 618 -11.37 -8.54 18.14
CA ALA A 618 -11.70 -8.64 19.56
C ALA A 618 -11.32 -7.36 20.35
N PHE A 619 -11.82 -6.22 19.90
CA PHE A 619 -11.59 -4.92 20.53
C PHE A 619 -12.19 -4.87 21.94
N LYS A 620 -11.45 -4.26 22.86
CA LYS A 620 -11.82 -4.10 24.28
C LYS A 620 -12.57 -2.79 24.54
N ALA A 621 -12.40 -1.80 23.66
CA ALA A 621 -13.06 -0.50 23.74
C ALA A 621 -13.32 0.09 22.35
N LEU A 622 -14.32 0.97 22.27
CA LEU A 622 -14.61 1.81 21.11
C LEU A 622 -14.48 3.28 21.48
N ILE A 623 -13.73 4.04 20.69
CA ILE A 623 -13.47 5.46 20.88
C ILE A 623 -14.28 6.26 19.86
N VAL A 624 -15.05 7.24 20.32
CA VAL A 624 -15.83 8.14 19.46
C VAL A 624 -15.55 9.58 19.88
N ARG A 625 -14.74 10.29 19.10
CA ARG A 625 -14.26 11.64 19.45
C ARG A 625 -15.34 12.70 19.24
N ALA A 626 -15.21 13.84 19.91
CA ALA A 626 -16.19 14.93 19.82
C ALA A 626 -16.35 15.54 18.40
N ASN A 627 -15.29 15.47 17.58
CA ASN A 627 -15.27 15.97 16.21
C ASN A 627 -15.79 14.95 15.17
N GLU A 628 -16.18 13.74 15.60
CA GLU A 628 -16.70 12.72 14.68
C GLU A 628 -18.08 13.07 14.14
N SER A 629 -18.36 12.54 12.95
CA SER A 629 -19.67 12.62 12.32
C SER A 629 -20.46 11.34 12.50
N LEU A 630 -21.76 11.48 12.74
CA LEU A 630 -22.69 10.40 13.07
C LEU A 630 -23.61 10.08 11.89
N THR A 631 -23.92 8.79 11.76
CA THR A 631 -24.95 8.26 10.86
C THR A 631 -26.07 7.61 11.67
N VAL A 632 -27.25 7.42 11.07
CA VAL A 632 -28.40 6.77 11.74
C VAL A 632 -28.03 5.34 12.17
N ASP A 633 -27.52 4.54 11.24
CA ASP A 633 -27.20 3.13 11.48
C ASP A 633 -26.03 2.99 12.46
N GLY A 634 -25.01 3.83 12.32
CA GLY A 634 -23.87 3.85 13.24
C GLY A 634 -24.28 4.19 14.68
N ALA A 635 -25.13 5.20 14.87
CA ALA A 635 -25.63 5.55 16.21
C ALA A 635 -26.52 4.45 16.81
N SER A 636 -27.33 3.77 15.98
CA SER A 636 -28.12 2.61 16.42
C SER A 636 -27.21 1.48 16.90
N LYS A 637 -26.18 1.14 16.14
CA LYS A 637 -25.20 0.11 16.51
C LYS A 637 -24.39 0.48 17.75
N LEU A 638 -23.99 1.74 17.87
CA LEU A 638 -23.31 2.24 19.08
C LEU A 638 -24.17 2.08 20.33
N TYR A 639 -25.49 2.29 20.22
CA TYR A 639 -26.43 2.04 21.30
C TYR A 639 -26.55 0.54 21.65
N GLU A 640 -26.63 -0.34 20.66
CA GLU A 640 -26.60 -1.80 20.86
C GLU A 640 -25.31 -2.23 21.60
N TYR A 641 -24.16 -1.72 21.17
CA TYR A 641 -22.87 -2.03 21.79
C TYR A 641 -22.78 -1.51 23.23
N ALA A 642 -23.35 -0.34 23.51
CA ALA A 642 -23.46 0.18 24.86
C ALA A 642 -24.33 -0.73 25.75
N GLN A 643 -25.46 -1.23 25.22
CA GLN A 643 -26.34 -2.17 25.93
C GLN A 643 -25.64 -3.49 26.28
N GLU A 644 -24.82 -4.01 25.36
CA GLU A 644 -24.04 -5.24 25.55
C GLU A 644 -22.78 -5.04 26.42
N GLY A 645 -22.58 -3.83 26.96
CA GLY A 645 -21.58 -3.55 27.97
C GLY A 645 -20.18 -3.26 27.45
N LEU A 646 -19.99 -3.01 26.14
CA LEU A 646 -18.72 -2.56 25.57
C LEU A 646 -18.28 -1.25 26.21
N ALA A 647 -17.00 -1.09 26.53
CA ALA A 647 -16.47 0.19 26.98
C ALA A 647 -16.45 1.19 25.80
N ILE A 648 -17.21 2.28 25.91
CA ILE A 648 -17.28 3.33 24.89
C ILE A 648 -16.79 4.63 25.51
N LEU A 649 -15.74 5.20 24.94
CA LEU A 649 -15.15 6.44 25.43
C LEU A 649 -15.41 7.57 24.42
N PHE A 650 -15.69 8.75 24.96
CA PHE A 650 -15.94 9.99 24.22
C PHE A 650 -14.90 11.05 24.59
N PRO A 651 -13.67 10.98 24.04
CA PRO A 651 -12.64 11.98 24.27
C PRO A 651 -13.08 13.36 23.79
N GLY A 652 -12.89 14.37 24.63
CA GLY A 652 -13.22 15.77 24.31
C GLY A 652 -14.71 16.13 24.39
N GLY A 653 -15.62 15.14 24.44
CA GLY A 653 -17.07 15.38 24.48
C GLY A 653 -17.88 14.44 23.60
N MET A 654 -19.21 14.58 23.65
CA MET A 654 -20.11 13.81 22.77
C MET A 654 -20.09 14.39 21.35
N PRO A 655 -19.99 13.58 20.30
CA PRO A 655 -20.16 14.06 18.92
C PRO A 655 -21.59 14.57 18.69
N THR A 656 -21.71 15.65 17.94
CA THR A 656 -23.01 16.30 17.64
C THR A 656 -23.31 16.42 16.16
N ARG A 657 -22.33 16.15 15.29
CA ARG A 657 -22.46 16.32 13.85
C ARG A 657 -23.18 15.12 13.24
N PHE A 658 -24.24 15.37 12.46
CA PHE A 658 -24.98 14.35 11.70
C PHE A 658 -24.68 14.51 10.21
N LEU A 659 -24.51 13.40 9.48
CA LEU A 659 -24.35 13.41 8.03
C LEU A 659 -25.69 13.15 7.33
N GLY A 660 -25.99 13.99 6.34
CA GLY A 660 -27.18 13.90 5.50
C GLY A 660 -28.30 14.86 5.93
N ALA A 661 -29.25 15.09 5.03
CA ALA A 661 -30.31 16.09 5.20
C ALA A 661 -31.58 15.55 5.90
N ASN A 662 -31.60 14.27 6.29
CA ASN A 662 -32.75 13.65 6.92
C ASN A 662 -32.94 14.14 8.37
N GLU A 663 -33.83 15.13 8.58
CA GLU A 663 -34.11 15.68 9.91
C GLU A 663 -34.61 14.64 10.93
N THR A 664 -35.37 13.64 10.47
CA THR A 664 -35.88 12.58 11.36
C THR A 664 -34.72 11.70 11.81
N GLY A 665 -33.78 11.41 10.91
CA GLY A 665 -32.50 10.77 11.22
C GLY A 665 -31.68 11.59 12.24
N ALA A 666 -31.50 12.89 11.99
CA ALA A 666 -30.77 13.77 12.91
C ALA A 666 -31.39 13.80 14.32
N ARG A 667 -32.72 13.90 14.42
CA ARG A 667 -33.45 13.83 15.71
C ARG A 667 -33.26 12.48 16.39
N TYR A 668 -33.35 11.39 15.63
CA TYR A 668 -33.13 10.04 16.14
C TYR A 668 -31.72 9.88 16.71
N VAL A 669 -30.70 10.29 15.95
CA VAL A 669 -29.29 10.22 16.38
C VAL A 669 -29.08 11.00 17.67
N ASN A 670 -29.56 12.25 17.75
CA ASN A 670 -29.42 13.05 18.98
C ASN A 670 -30.07 12.35 20.18
N GLN A 671 -31.30 11.86 20.04
CA GLN A 671 -31.98 11.11 21.11
C GLN A 671 -31.23 9.84 21.52
N THR A 672 -30.68 9.11 20.55
CA THR A 672 -29.90 7.89 20.78
C THR A 672 -28.60 8.19 21.51
N MET A 673 -27.86 9.24 21.13
CA MET A 673 -26.65 9.67 21.84
C MET A 673 -26.94 10.09 23.29
N GLN A 674 -28.08 10.74 23.56
CA GLN A 674 -28.48 11.05 24.94
C GLN A 674 -28.76 9.78 25.76
N LYS A 675 -29.34 8.74 25.15
CA LYS A 675 -29.52 7.45 25.82
C LYS A 675 -28.19 6.74 26.06
N ILE A 676 -27.26 6.77 25.09
CA ILE A 676 -25.92 6.19 25.23
C ILE A 676 -25.20 6.78 26.44
N LYS A 677 -25.28 8.09 26.64
CA LYS A 677 -24.69 8.79 27.79
C LYS A 677 -25.18 8.28 29.16
N SER A 678 -26.34 7.61 29.22
CA SER A 678 -26.87 7.08 30.48
C SER A 678 -26.29 5.72 30.91
N PHE A 679 -25.53 5.04 30.04
CA PHE A 679 -24.86 3.77 30.37
C PHE A 679 -23.57 3.99 31.17
N GLY A 680 -23.31 3.16 32.19
CA GLY A 680 -22.10 3.28 33.03
C GLY A 680 -20.78 2.89 32.33
N ASN A 681 -20.87 2.22 31.18
CA ASN A 681 -19.78 1.86 30.28
C ASN A 681 -19.56 2.89 29.15
N ALA A 682 -20.39 3.93 29.05
CA ALA A 682 -20.22 5.05 28.13
C ALA A 682 -19.70 6.28 28.89
N ARG A 683 -18.49 6.78 28.59
CA ARG A 683 -17.82 7.80 29.41
C ARG A 683 -17.23 8.92 28.58
N ILE A 684 -17.52 10.16 28.97
CA ILE A 684 -16.81 11.34 28.46
C ILE A 684 -15.49 11.44 29.20
N VAL A 685 -14.39 11.55 28.45
CA VAL A 685 -13.02 11.57 28.99
C VAL A 685 -12.24 12.75 28.38
N PRO A 686 -11.11 13.15 28.96
CA PRO A 686 -10.19 14.11 28.32
C PRO A 686 -9.73 13.63 26.94
N GLU A 687 -9.36 14.55 26.07
CA GLU A 687 -8.82 14.24 24.73
C GLU A 687 -7.43 13.61 24.81
N ASP A 688 -6.62 14.06 25.77
CA ASP A 688 -5.26 13.57 26.02
C ASP A 688 -5.20 12.44 27.07
N ASN A 689 -4.08 11.72 27.11
CA ASN A 689 -3.79 10.64 28.06
C ASN A 689 -4.82 9.50 28.03
N LEU A 690 -5.22 9.10 26.82
CA LEU A 690 -6.16 8.01 26.61
C LEU A 690 -5.59 6.68 27.11
N ALA A 691 -4.28 6.46 27.00
CA ALA A 691 -3.61 5.25 27.50
C ALA A 691 -3.76 5.09 29.03
N GLU A 692 -3.54 6.18 29.78
CA GLU A 692 -3.73 6.21 31.23
C GLU A 692 -5.21 6.04 31.60
N THR A 693 -6.08 6.72 30.86
CA THR A 693 -7.54 6.60 31.03
C THR A 693 -7.98 5.15 30.87
N LEU A 694 -7.61 4.47 29.79
CA LEU A 694 -7.93 3.06 29.55
C LEU A 694 -7.38 2.15 30.66
N ALA A 695 -6.14 2.37 31.09
CA ALA A 695 -5.54 1.59 32.17
C ALA A 695 -6.31 1.75 33.49
N SER A 696 -6.79 2.96 33.81
CA SER A 696 -7.62 3.21 35.00
C SER A 696 -8.97 2.47 34.98
N LEU A 697 -9.43 2.08 33.79
CA LEU A 697 -10.64 1.29 33.56
C LEU A 697 -10.37 -0.23 33.56
N GLY A 698 -9.12 -0.65 33.77
CA GLY A 698 -8.71 -2.05 33.70
C GLY A 698 -8.62 -2.59 32.26
N ILE A 699 -8.58 -1.71 31.26
CA ILE A 699 -8.39 -2.08 29.86
C ILE A 699 -6.90 -1.95 29.59
N HIS A 700 -6.19 -3.07 29.56
CA HIS A 700 -4.75 -3.13 29.32
C HIS A 700 -4.43 -3.66 27.92
N PRO A 701 -3.29 -3.26 27.31
CA PRO A 701 -2.90 -3.77 26.00
C PRO A 701 -2.57 -5.27 26.04
N ARG A 702 -2.71 -5.98 24.92
CA ARG A 702 -2.30 -7.39 24.81
C ARG A 702 -0.78 -7.58 24.88
N ALA A 703 -0.03 -6.61 24.35
CA ALA A 703 1.42 -6.53 24.43
C ALA A 703 1.79 -5.19 25.08
N SER A 704 1.96 -5.16 26.40
CA SER A 704 2.33 -3.93 27.10
C SER A 704 3.82 -3.64 26.92
N VAL A 705 4.14 -2.43 26.45
CA VAL A 705 5.52 -2.00 26.18
C VAL A 705 6.01 -1.08 27.29
N LYS A 706 7.23 -1.33 27.77
CA LYS A 706 8.00 -0.41 28.61
C LYS A 706 9.42 -0.31 28.06
N ALA A 707 9.63 0.66 27.18
CA ALA A 707 10.92 0.90 26.54
C ALA A 707 11.28 2.38 26.57
N ASN A 708 12.56 2.70 26.33
CA ASN A 708 13.03 4.07 26.15
C ASN A 708 12.81 4.62 24.73
N ALA A 709 11.99 3.95 23.92
CA ALA A 709 11.56 4.35 22.58
C ALA A 709 10.15 3.80 22.30
N THR A 710 9.51 4.28 21.23
CA THR A 710 8.23 3.76 20.77
C THR A 710 8.43 2.46 19.99
N TRP A 711 7.83 1.36 20.47
CA TRP A 711 7.77 0.10 19.75
C TRP A 711 6.34 -0.20 19.31
N TYR A 712 6.16 -0.48 18.03
CA TYR A 712 4.89 -0.96 17.51
C TYR A 712 4.79 -2.47 17.72
N THR A 713 3.62 -2.93 18.14
CA THR A 713 3.32 -4.36 18.31
C THR A 713 2.11 -4.76 17.48
N TYR A 714 2.19 -5.89 16.80
CA TYR A 714 1.10 -6.45 16.02
C TYR A 714 0.87 -7.92 16.40
N TRP A 715 -0.32 -8.22 16.93
CA TRP A 715 -0.68 -9.52 17.51
C TRP A 715 -1.58 -10.32 16.58
N ARG A 716 -1.25 -11.59 16.35
CA ARG A 716 -2.10 -12.55 15.63
C ARG A 716 -2.28 -13.84 16.41
N GLU A 717 -3.52 -14.33 16.45
CA GLU A 717 -3.87 -15.61 17.08
C GLU A 717 -4.21 -16.64 16.01
N ASP A 718 -3.41 -17.71 15.95
CA ASP A 718 -3.62 -18.88 15.10
C ASP A 718 -4.06 -20.06 15.96
N ASP A 719 -5.38 -20.20 16.12
CA ASP A 719 -6.00 -21.29 16.88
C ASP A 719 -5.78 -22.65 16.24
N LYS A 720 -5.65 -22.72 14.91
CA LYS A 720 -5.39 -23.98 14.21
C LYS A 720 -3.99 -24.49 14.54
N ALA A 721 -3.01 -23.60 14.63
CA ALA A 721 -1.64 -23.93 15.00
C ALA A 721 -1.40 -23.94 16.52
N ASN A 722 -2.37 -23.52 17.35
CA ASN A 722 -2.22 -23.25 18.79
C ASN A 722 -1.06 -22.29 19.08
N LYS A 723 -0.97 -21.21 18.30
CA LYS A 723 0.10 -20.22 18.41
C LYS A 723 -0.43 -18.80 18.45
N ASP A 724 0.30 -17.95 19.16
CA ASP A 724 0.16 -16.49 19.07
C ASP A 724 1.45 -15.95 18.48
N TYR A 725 1.37 -15.03 17.53
CA TYR A 725 2.52 -14.37 16.93
C TYR A 725 2.46 -12.88 17.19
N ILE A 726 3.59 -12.31 17.61
CA ILE A 726 3.71 -10.88 17.87
C ILE A 726 4.91 -10.36 17.10
N TYR A 727 4.63 -9.49 16.13
CA TYR A 727 5.64 -8.69 15.44
C TYR A 727 5.90 -7.41 16.24
N ILE A 728 7.17 -7.09 16.49
CA ILE A 728 7.60 -5.93 17.27
C ILE A 728 8.57 -5.11 16.42
N TYR A 729 8.35 -3.81 16.31
CA TYR A 729 9.11 -2.91 15.47
C TYR A 729 9.56 -1.65 16.22
N ASN A 730 10.87 -1.43 16.30
CA ASN A 730 11.46 -0.18 16.79
C ASN A 730 11.63 0.78 15.61
N ASP A 731 10.67 1.67 15.39
CA ASP A 731 10.65 2.51 14.19
C ASP A 731 11.81 3.51 14.11
N ALA A 732 12.11 4.18 15.22
CA ALA A 732 13.22 5.12 15.33
C ALA A 732 13.31 6.17 14.20
N VAL A 733 12.17 6.57 13.59
CA VAL A 733 12.06 7.40 12.37
C VAL A 733 12.91 8.68 12.34
N ASN A 734 13.26 9.24 13.49
CA ASN A 734 14.06 10.47 13.60
C ASN A 734 15.56 10.21 13.82
N ASN A 735 16.04 8.98 13.63
CA ASN A 735 17.45 8.61 13.82
C ASN A 735 18.10 8.25 12.49
N THR A 736 19.41 8.44 12.41
CA THR A 736 20.21 8.00 11.27
C THR A 736 20.26 6.47 11.21
N ILE A 737 20.45 5.90 10.03
CA ILE A 737 20.70 4.46 9.88
C ILE A 737 21.85 4.01 10.79
N GLY A 738 21.64 2.94 11.56
CA GLY A 738 22.60 2.45 12.55
C GLY A 738 22.57 3.15 13.92
N GLU A 739 21.68 4.13 14.12
CA GLU A 739 21.41 4.76 15.43
C GLU A 739 20.05 4.28 16.00
N GLY A 740 19.52 4.97 17.02
CA GLY A 740 18.17 4.68 17.54
C GLY A 740 18.04 3.37 18.34
N TYR A 741 19.14 2.85 18.88
CA TYR A 741 19.11 1.69 19.77
C TYR A 741 18.25 1.94 20.99
N SER A 742 17.39 0.98 21.31
CA SER A 742 16.48 1.05 22.45
C SER A 742 16.45 -0.26 23.22
N THR A 743 16.19 -0.17 24.52
CA THR A 743 16.08 -1.31 25.44
C THR A 743 14.81 -1.13 26.26
N GLY A 744 14.15 -2.25 26.53
CA GLY A 744 12.91 -2.27 27.29
C GLY A 744 12.45 -3.69 27.56
N GLU A 745 11.22 -3.80 28.02
CA GLU A 745 10.52 -5.07 28.21
C GLU A 745 9.13 -5.01 27.59
N VAL A 746 8.66 -6.17 27.12
CA VAL A 746 7.28 -6.35 26.66
C VAL A 746 6.61 -7.44 27.48
N THR A 747 5.44 -7.14 28.04
CA THR A 747 4.60 -8.10 28.75
C THR A 747 3.45 -8.54 27.83
N PHE A 748 3.42 -9.83 27.51
CA PHE A 748 2.45 -10.44 26.60
C PHE A 748 1.37 -11.17 27.40
N ALA A 749 0.10 -10.89 27.09
CA ALA A 749 -1.07 -11.48 27.73
C ALA A 749 -1.34 -12.94 27.26
N THR A 750 -0.31 -13.79 27.34
CA THR A 750 -0.35 -15.22 26.98
C THR A 750 0.57 -16.01 27.92
N THR A 751 0.41 -17.33 27.96
CA THR A 751 1.18 -18.24 28.84
C THR A 751 1.85 -19.39 28.07
N GLY A 752 1.89 -19.33 26.73
CA GLY A 752 2.59 -20.34 25.93
C GLY A 752 4.12 -20.24 26.06
N GLN A 753 4.85 -21.29 25.69
CA GLN A 753 6.31 -21.22 25.61
C GLN A 753 6.73 -20.22 24.52
N PRO A 754 7.54 -19.19 24.85
CA PRO A 754 8.01 -18.21 23.86
C PRO A 754 9.13 -18.75 22.97
N TYR A 755 9.09 -18.36 21.69
CA TYR A 755 10.08 -18.63 20.66
C TYR A 755 10.37 -17.36 19.86
N HIS A 756 11.64 -17.11 19.53
CA HIS A 756 12.05 -16.11 18.56
C HIS A 756 12.04 -16.72 17.16
N TYR A 757 11.32 -16.06 16.25
CA TYR A 757 11.20 -16.40 14.84
C TYR A 757 12.06 -15.42 14.04
N ASP A 758 13.24 -15.88 13.61
CA ASP A 758 14.15 -15.04 12.84
C ASP A 758 13.73 -15.04 11.36
N ALA A 759 13.18 -13.92 10.89
CA ALA A 759 12.73 -13.78 9.51
C ALA A 759 13.89 -13.74 8.50
N TRP A 760 15.11 -13.35 8.89
CA TRP A 760 16.27 -13.31 7.99
C TRP A 760 16.81 -14.71 7.69
N THR A 761 16.84 -15.58 8.71
CA THR A 761 17.43 -16.92 8.59
C THR A 761 16.41 -18.05 8.47
N GLY A 762 15.18 -17.82 8.96
CA GLY A 762 14.15 -18.85 9.10
C GLY A 762 14.30 -19.72 10.36
N ASP A 763 15.28 -19.46 11.22
CA ASP A 763 15.47 -20.20 12.47
C ASP A 763 14.34 -19.88 13.47
N ILE A 764 13.86 -20.93 14.16
CA ILE A 764 12.88 -20.81 15.25
C ILE A 764 13.57 -21.27 16.53
N THR A 765 13.61 -20.40 17.53
CA THR A 765 14.50 -20.56 18.67
C THR A 765 13.78 -20.33 19.99
N ALA A 766 13.84 -21.28 20.94
CA ALA A 766 13.15 -21.11 22.22
C ALA A 766 13.78 -19.98 23.04
N ILE A 767 12.94 -19.10 23.60
CA ILE A 767 13.37 -18.04 24.51
C ILE A 767 13.33 -18.58 25.94
N LEU A 768 14.46 -18.48 26.64
CA LEU A 768 14.61 -18.97 28.02
C LEU A 768 14.79 -17.85 29.05
N ASP A 769 15.05 -16.62 28.60
CA ASP A 769 15.13 -15.44 29.46
C ASP A 769 13.82 -14.66 29.42
N TYR A 770 12.90 -15.05 30.29
CA TYR A 770 11.62 -14.37 30.48
C TYR A 770 11.18 -14.47 31.94
N GLN A 771 10.18 -13.67 32.31
CA GLN A 771 9.52 -13.72 33.61
C GLN A 771 8.06 -14.13 33.40
N GLU A 772 7.60 -15.12 34.17
CA GLU A 772 6.20 -15.54 34.18
C GLU A 772 5.49 -14.93 35.40
N SER A 773 4.29 -14.41 35.16
CA SER A 773 3.46 -13.74 36.16
C SER A 773 1.99 -14.05 35.90
N LYS A 774 1.07 -13.57 36.74
CA LYS A 774 -0.37 -13.73 36.47
C LYS A 774 -0.83 -12.87 35.29
N GLU A 775 -0.07 -11.82 35.01
CA GLU A 775 -0.28 -10.85 33.94
C GLU A 775 0.18 -11.39 32.58
N GLY A 776 1.00 -12.44 32.57
CA GLY A 776 1.52 -13.11 31.37
C GLY A 776 3.04 -13.27 31.38
N ILE A 777 3.63 -13.32 30.20
CA ILE A 777 5.08 -13.50 29.98
C ILE A 777 5.73 -12.15 29.71
N THR A 778 6.79 -11.80 30.42
CA THR A 778 7.58 -10.58 30.19
C THR A 778 8.96 -10.92 29.64
N ILE A 779 9.33 -10.32 28.50
CA ILE A 779 10.61 -10.56 27.81
C ILE A 779 11.39 -9.23 27.70
N PRO A 780 12.63 -9.15 28.21
CA PRO A 780 13.51 -8.02 27.96
C PRO A 780 14.04 -8.06 26.53
N LEU A 781 14.03 -6.93 25.83
CA LEU A 781 14.47 -6.81 24.43
C LEU A 781 15.42 -5.62 24.27
N THR A 782 16.31 -5.72 23.28
CA THR A 782 17.14 -4.61 22.79
C THR A 782 17.11 -4.63 21.28
N LEU A 783 16.63 -3.53 20.69
CA LEU A 783 16.40 -3.40 19.25
C LEU A 783 17.20 -2.21 18.71
N ALA A 784 17.90 -2.41 17.59
CA ALA A 784 18.45 -1.29 16.83
C ALA A 784 17.32 -0.42 16.25
N GLY A 785 17.63 0.81 15.84
CA GLY A 785 16.68 1.63 15.11
C GLY A 785 16.26 0.95 13.81
N ASN A 786 14.97 1.00 13.48
CA ASN A 786 14.35 0.30 12.36
C ASN A 786 14.41 -1.25 12.44
N GLN A 787 14.81 -1.83 13.59
CA GLN A 787 14.86 -3.29 13.75
C GLN A 787 13.49 -3.89 14.09
N THR A 788 13.27 -5.11 13.63
CA THR A 788 12.08 -5.92 13.94
C THR A 788 12.46 -7.22 14.62
N THR A 789 11.57 -7.73 15.47
CA THR A 789 11.64 -9.11 15.96
C THR A 789 10.25 -9.74 15.98
N ILE A 790 10.18 -11.07 15.85
CA ILE A 790 8.94 -11.83 15.90
C ILE A 790 9.02 -12.82 17.05
N ILE A 791 8.06 -12.72 17.98
CA ILE A 791 7.92 -13.66 19.10
C ILE A 791 6.68 -14.52 18.84
N GLY A 792 6.85 -15.84 18.83
CA GLY A 792 5.76 -16.80 18.75
C GLY A 792 5.58 -17.53 20.08
N PHE A 793 4.35 -17.62 20.57
CA PHE A 793 4.00 -18.37 21.78
C PHE A 793 3.30 -19.67 21.40
N HIS A 794 3.89 -20.81 21.75
CA HIS A 794 3.30 -22.12 21.47
C HIS A 794 2.41 -22.50 22.65
N ARG A 795 1.09 -22.27 22.51
CA ARG A 795 0.11 -22.38 23.62
C ARG A 795 -0.06 -23.80 24.16
N ALA A 796 0.24 -24.82 23.35
CA ALA A 796 0.18 -26.23 23.74
C ALA A 796 1.43 -26.71 24.52
N GLU A 797 2.51 -25.94 24.50
CA GLU A 797 3.76 -26.28 25.19
C GLU A 797 3.81 -25.58 26.56
N PRO A 798 4.12 -26.31 27.65
CA PRO A 798 4.32 -25.67 28.95
C PRO A 798 5.57 -24.79 28.91
N THR A 799 5.53 -23.69 29.66
CA THR A 799 6.68 -22.81 29.88
C THR A 799 7.82 -23.60 30.52
N LYS A 800 9.00 -23.57 29.88
CA LYS A 800 10.21 -24.21 30.40
C LYS A 800 10.81 -23.30 31.47
N THR A 801 11.02 -23.83 32.67
CA THR A 801 11.65 -23.07 33.77
C THR A 801 12.97 -22.45 33.34
N LYS A 802 13.16 -21.18 33.66
CA LYS A 802 14.44 -20.47 33.51
C LYS A 802 15.59 -21.34 34.03
N PRO A 803 16.73 -21.44 33.33
CA PRO A 803 17.88 -22.17 33.83
C PRO A 803 18.22 -21.72 35.25
N THR A 804 18.55 -22.65 36.15
CA THR A 804 18.92 -22.33 37.55
C THR A 804 20.23 -21.53 37.65
N LYS A 805 20.99 -21.44 36.55
CA LYS A 805 22.19 -20.61 36.42
C LYS A 805 21.81 -19.19 35.99
N THR A 806 22.30 -18.21 36.74
CA THR A 806 22.27 -16.79 36.37
C THR A 806 23.43 -16.51 35.42
N PHE A 807 23.13 -15.91 34.27
CA PHE A 807 24.14 -15.49 33.28
C PHE A 807 24.45 -14.00 33.43
N PRO A 808 25.62 -13.55 32.97
CA PRO A 808 25.91 -12.13 32.82
C PRO A 808 24.81 -11.45 31.98
N SER A 809 24.49 -10.20 32.32
CA SER A 809 23.60 -9.37 31.50
C SER A 809 24.15 -9.27 30.07
N GLY A 810 23.29 -9.44 29.06
CA GLY A 810 23.67 -9.45 27.65
C GLY A 810 24.13 -10.81 27.09
N ALA A 811 23.87 -11.92 27.79
CA ALA A 811 24.09 -13.27 27.27
C ALA A 811 23.09 -13.59 26.14
N TRP A 812 23.62 -14.05 25.00
CA TRP A 812 22.88 -14.61 23.88
C TRP A 812 22.49 -16.05 24.20
N ILE A 813 21.22 -16.34 24.44
CA ILE A 813 20.79 -17.72 24.60
C ILE A 813 20.46 -18.28 23.23
N LEU A 814 21.37 -19.09 22.68
CA LEU A 814 21.09 -19.83 21.46
C LEU A 814 20.47 -21.18 21.86
N PRO A 815 19.36 -21.61 21.26
CA PRO A 815 18.86 -22.95 21.49
C PRO A 815 19.81 -23.97 20.86
N GLY A 816 19.75 -25.20 21.37
CA GLY A 816 20.51 -26.29 20.78
C GLY A 816 19.86 -26.72 19.47
N LYS A 817 20.67 -26.99 18.45
CA LYS A 817 20.20 -27.58 17.18
C LYS A 817 20.05 -29.10 17.35
N GLY A 818 18.88 -29.64 17.00
CA GLY A 818 18.58 -31.08 17.09
C GLY A 818 18.45 -31.57 18.54
N SER A 819 19.26 -32.56 18.93
CA SER A 819 19.30 -33.13 20.30
C SER A 819 20.29 -32.41 21.24
N LYS A 820 20.95 -31.34 20.78
CA LYS A 820 21.89 -30.58 21.60
C LYS A 820 21.14 -29.71 22.62
N PRO A 821 21.65 -29.52 23.84
CA PRO A 821 21.06 -28.59 24.80
C PRO A 821 21.20 -27.14 24.31
N PRO A 822 20.32 -26.23 24.74
CA PRO A 822 20.53 -24.79 24.59
C PRO A 822 21.89 -24.36 25.13
N THR A 823 22.48 -23.34 24.51
CA THR A 823 23.80 -22.83 24.84
C THR A 823 23.67 -21.32 25.10
N ALA A 824 23.96 -20.90 26.32
CA ALA A 824 24.15 -19.48 26.61
C ALA A 824 25.54 -19.06 26.14
N LYS A 825 25.60 -17.98 25.37
CA LYS A 825 26.83 -17.35 24.90
C LYS A 825 26.94 -15.96 25.50
N TYR A 826 28.02 -15.65 26.19
CA TYR A 826 28.21 -14.34 26.82
C TYR A 826 29.57 -13.78 26.47
N ALA A 827 29.64 -12.47 26.25
CA ALA A 827 30.88 -11.80 25.90
C ALA A 827 31.97 -12.09 26.94
N CYS A 828 33.20 -12.33 26.48
CA CYS A 828 34.34 -12.59 27.37
C CYS A 828 34.68 -11.39 28.27
N GLY A 829 34.18 -10.20 27.96
CA GLY A 829 34.48 -8.98 28.71
C GLY A 829 35.96 -8.65 28.65
N SER A 830 36.58 -8.28 29.78
CA SER A 830 37.99 -7.91 29.82
C SER A 830 38.97 -9.07 29.58
N SER A 831 38.54 -10.34 29.64
CA SER A 831 39.42 -11.48 29.36
C SER A 831 39.72 -11.66 27.87
N SER A 832 38.85 -11.14 27.00
CA SER A 832 39.04 -11.05 25.55
C SER A 832 38.10 -9.98 25.00
N ALA A 833 38.58 -8.73 24.94
CA ALA A 833 37.77 -7.59 24.55
C ALA A 833 37.34 -7.66 23.07
N PRO A 834 36.20 -7.05 22.70
CA PRO A 834 35.86 -6.82 21.30
C PRO A 834 36.96 -6.03 20.58
N PHE A 835 37.23 -6.36 19.33
CA PHE A 835 38.23 -5.67 18.51
C PHE A 835 37.70 -5.43 17.11
N SER A 836 38.08 -4.28 16.53
CA SER A 836 37.72 -3.92 15.16
C SER A 836 38.70 -4.56 14.17
N LEU A 837 38.19 -4.93 13.01
CA LEU A 837 39.00 -5.37 11.88
C LEU A 837 39.48 -4.16 11.08
N GLU A 838 40.77 -4.13 10.80
CA GLU A 838 41.47 -3.06 10.08
C GLU A 838 42.20 -3.63 8.85
N ASP A 839 42.91 -2.77 8.12
CA ASP A 839 43.76 -3.13 6.98
C ASP A 839 43.04 -3.98 5.93
N TRP A 840 42.08 -3.38 5.26
CA TRP A 840 41.24 -4.01 4.26
C TRP A 840 41.85 -3.87 2.86
N THR A 841 41.76 -4.96 2.08
CA THR A 841 41.85 -4.90 0.62
C THR A 841 40.45 -4.80 0.05
N LEU A 842 40.15 -3.69 -0.63
CA LEU A 842 38.89 -3.42 -1.31
C LEU A 842 39.08 -3.57 -2.82
N VAL A 843 38.37 -4.52 -3.44
CA VAL A 843 38.21 -4.58 -4.89
C VAL A 843 36.84 -4.01 -5.25
N VAL A 844 36.80 -2.92 -6.00
CA VAL A 844 35.57 -2.35 -6.55
C VAL A 844 35.37 -2.86 -7.97
N GLU A 845 34.36 -3.71 -8.17
CA GLU A 845 33.81 -4.04 -9.49
C GLU A 845 32.81 -2.94 -9.86
N SER A 846 33.26 -1.97 -10.64
CA SER A 846 32.40 -0.91 -11.17
C SER A 846 31.49 -1.44 -12.27
N TRP A 847 30.26 -0.92 -12.31
CA TRP A 847 29.24 -1.22 -13.31
C TRP A 847 28.95 0.07 -14.08
N GLY A 848 29.31 0.09 -15.35
CA GLY A 848 29.13 1.25 -16.23
C GLY A 848 28.30 0.93 -17.47
N ALA A 849 27.89 1.99 -18.16
CA ALA A 849 27.17 1.87 -19.42
C ALA A 849 28.06 1.30 -20.55
N PRO A 850 27.47 0.60 -21.54
CA PRO A 850 28.14 0.26 -22.78
C PRO A 850 28.54 1.50 -23.59
N ALA A 851 29.54 1.37 -24.46
CA ALA A 851 30.01 2.47 -25.30
C ALA A 851 28.93 3.03 -26.24
N ASN A 852 28.02 2.16 -26.71
CA ASN A 852 26.78 2.57 -27.35
C ASN A 852 25.66 2.48 -26.31
N LEU A 853 25.14 3.63 -25.86
CA LEU A 853 24.09 3.68 -24.85
C LEU A 853 22.79 2.96 -25.27
N TYR A 854 22.54 2.75 -26.57
CA TYR A 854 21.38 2.00 -27.05
C TYR A 854 21.56 0.48 -26.99
N ASP A 855 22.74 -0.04 -26.62
CA ASP A 855 22.94 -1.46 -26.37
C ASP A 855 22.44 -1.87 -24.98
N ILE A 856 21.11 -1.90 -24.82
CA ILE A 856 20.49 -2.24 -23.54
C ILE A 856 20.49 -3.74 -23.23
N ALA A 857 20.92 -4.57 -24.18
CA ALA A 857 21.09 -6.01 -23.98
C ALA A 857 22.25 -6.32 -23.03
N THR A 858 23.29 -5.48 -23.04
CA THR A 858 24.41 -5.53 -22.09
C THR A 858 23.95 -5.18 -20.67
N ASP A 859 24.20 -6.07 -19.69
CA ASP A 859 23.90 -5.80 -18.28
C ASP A 859 24.67 -4.57 -17.79
N ALA A 860 26.00 -4.63 -17.85
CA ALA A 860 26.91 -3.54 -17.53
C ALA A 860 28.30 -3.84 -18.08
N VAL A 861 29.07 -2.81 -18.42
CA VAL A 861 30.52 -2.90 -18.61
C VAL A 861 31.17 -2.92 -17.23
N ARG A 862 31.92 -3.97 -16.92
CA ARG A 862 32.53 -4.18 -15.61
C ARG A 862 34.03 -3.93 -15.61
N THR A 863 34.53 -3.15 -14.65
CA THR A 863 35.96 -2.96 -14.45
C THR A 863 36.34 -3.00 -12.97
N ASN A 864 37.48 -3.62 -12.65
CA ASN A 864 37.92 -3.85 -11.28
C ASN A 864 39.06 -2.93 -10.89
N HIS A 865 38.96 -2.30 -9.72
CA HIS A 865 39.98 -1.46 -9.12
C HIS A 865 40.27 -1.92 -7.70
N THR A 866 41.54 -2.02 -7.33
CA THR A 866 41.97 -2.49 -6.00
C THR A 866 42.53 -1.35 -5.18
N TYR A 867 42.09 -1.25 -3.93
CA TYR A 867 42.53 -0.27 -2.95
C TYR A 867 42.92 -0.97 -1.65
N HIS A 868 43.88 -0.40 -0.94
CA HIS A 868 44.22 -0.80 0.43
C HIS A 868 43.82 0.32 1.37
N ILE A 869 42.90 0.03 2.29
CA ILE A 869 42.33 1.01 3.21
C ILE A 869 42.51 0.54 4.64
N HIS A 870 43.01 1.41 5.51
CA HIS A 870 43.21 1.07 6.93
C HIS A 870 41.88 1.05 7.69
N GLY A 871 41.02 2.03 7.43
CA GLY A 871 39.69 2.16 8.02
C GLY A 871 38.59 2.10 6.97
N LEU A 872 37.39 1.74 7.41
CA LEU A 872 36.19 1.68 6.58
C LEU A 872 35.58 3.08 6.44
N THR A 873 35.13 3.40 5.23
CA THR A 873 34.53 4.68 4.85
C THR A 873 33.72 4.49 3.57
N SER A 874 32.90 5.48 3.22
CA SER A 874 32.17 5.47 1.94
C SER A 874 33.12 5.57 0.75
N TRP A 875 32.73 4.99 -0.39
CA TRP A 875 33.58 4.91 -1.58
C TRP A 875 34.06 6.28 -2.07
N ARG A 876 33.18 7.29 -2.05
CA ARG A 876 33.54 8.69 -2.40
C ARG A 876 34.64 9.29 -1.51
N ASN A 877 34.75 8.82 -0.27
CA ASN A 877 35.74 9.31 0.69
C ASN A 877 37.04 8.48 0.63
N THR A 878 37.03 7.34 -0.06
CA THR A 878 38.23 6.56 -0.36
C THR A 878 39.08 7.23 -1.44
N THR A 879 38.46 7.67 -2.54
CA THR A 879 39.10 8.41 -3.63
C THR A 879 38.07 9.14 -4.49
N ASP A 880 38.45 10.27 -5.10
CA ASP A 880 37.61 11.04 -6.00
C ASP A 880 37.13 10.21 -7.22
N GLU A 881 37.91 9.21 -7.64
CA GLU A 881 37.59 8.33 -8.78
C GLU A 881 36.33 7.47 -8.54
N LEU A 882 35.97 7.22 -7.28
CA LEU A 882 34.83 6.36 -6.91
C LEU A 882 33.51 7.15 -6.70
N ARG A 883 33.51 8.47 -6.86
CA ARG A 883 32.31 9.32 -6.61
C ARG A 883 31.13 9.04 -7.54
N ASN A 884 31.41 8.60 -8.77
CA ASN A 884 30.41 8.25 -9.79
C ASN A 884 30.44 6.76 -10.12
N VAL A 885 30.82 5.93 -9.14
CA VAL A 885 30.88 4.48 -9.31
C VAL A 885 29.71 3.83 -8.58
N SER A 886 28.98 2.99 -9.32
CA SER A 886 28.07 1.99 -8.78
C SER A 886 28.61 0.60 -9.10
N GLY A 887 28.24 -0.41 -8.32
CA GLY A 887 28.69 -1.78 -8.56
C GLY A 887 28.79 -2.61 -7.29
N ARG A 888 29.85 -3.41 -7.17
CA ARG A 888 30.10 -4.30 -6.03
C ARG A 888 31.48 -4.03 -5.41
N GLY A 889 31.53 -3.99 -4.09
CA GLY A 889 32.77 -3.87 -3.32
C GLY A 889 33.07 -5.17 -2.59
N TYR A 890 34.22 -5.76 -2.88
CA TYR A 890 34.74 -6.96 -2.24
C TYR A 890 35.80 -6.54 -1.23
N TYR A 891 35.43 -6.56 0.05
CA TYR A 891 36.30 -6.22 1.17
C TYR A 891 36.91 -7.50 1.73
N SER A 892 38.23 -7.54 1.89
CA SER A 892 38.92 -8.68 2.50
C SER A 892 39.96 -8.25 3.53
N THR A 893 40.01 -8.97 4.65
CA THR A 893 41.02 -8.81 5.70
C THR A 893 41.18 -10.15 6.43
N SER A 894 42.01 -10.19 7.48
CA SER A 894 42.17 -11.38 8.32
C SER A 894 42.51 -11.02 9.76
N PHE A 895 42.18 -11.90 10.69
CA PHE A 895 42.56 -11.76 12.10
C PHE A 895 43.06 -13.08 12.68
N SER A 896 43.79 -13.01 13.81
CA SER A 896 44.27 -14.22 14.50
C SER A 896 43.29 -14.69 15.57
N TRP A 897 43.07 -16.00 15.67
CA TRP A 897 42.20 -16.62 16.67
C TRP A 897 42.94 -17.70 17.49
N PRO A 898 42.78 -17.73 18.83
CA PRO A 898 42.12 -16.72 19.66
C PRO A 898 42.92 -15.40 19.69
N PRO A 899 42.26 -14.24 19.92
CA PRO A 899 42.88 -12.92 19.82
C PRO A 899 43.92 -12.64 20.93
N HIS A 900 43.86 -13.38 22.05
CA HIS A 900 44.85 -13.32 23.13
C HIS A 900 45.06 -14.69 23.78
N SER A 901 46.25 -14.89 24.35
CA SER A 901 46.57 -16.02 25.23
C SER A 901 46.07 -15.77 26.65
N SER A 902 44.76 -15.86 26.89
CA SER A 902 44.20 -15.85 28.24
C SER A 902 44.21 -17.27 28.85
N SER A 903 43.96 -17.38 30.15
CA SER A 903 43.89 -18.69 30.84
C SER A 903 42.73 -19.58 30.35
N ARG A 904 41.74 -19.00 29.66
CA ARG A 904 40.63 -19.70 29.00
C ARG A 904 40.37 -19.07 27.63
N ALA A 905 40.70 -19.81 26.57
CA ALA A 905 40.40 -19.40 25.20
C ALA A 905 38.88 -19.20 25.02
N PRO A 906 38.44 -18.15 24.29
CA PRO A 906 37.04 -18.00 23.91
C PRO A 906 36.53 -19.21 23.12
N ASP A 907 35.25 -19.53 23.28
CA ASP A 907 34.63 -20.69 22.62
C ASP A 907 34.19 -20.34 21.17
N GLY A 908 34.01 -19.06 20.87
CA GLY A 908 33.68 -18.54 19.54
C GLY A 908 33.59 -17.01 19.53
N ALA A 909 33.07 -16.43 18.45
CA ALA A 909 32.85 -14.98 18.35
C ALA A 909 31.59 -14.62 17.54
N ILE A 910 31.05 -13.43 17.80
CA ILE A 910 30.08 -12.76 16.94
C ILE A 910 30.82 -11.78 16.04
N LEU A 911 30.53 -11.81 14.73
CA LEU A 911 30.89 -10.76 13.78
C LEU A 911 29.77 -9.74 13.74
N ASP A 912 30.09 -8.47 13.95
CA ASP A 912 29.18 -7.33 13.82
C ASP A 912 29.67 -6.41 12.70
N ILE A 913 28.87 -6.25 11.66
CA ILE A 913 29.16 -5.43 10.48
C ILE A 913 28.51 -4.03 10.61
N GLY A 914 27.72 -3.81 11.68
CA GLY A 914 26.92 -2.61 11.87
C GLY A 914 25.69 -2.58 10.94
N ALA A 915 25.14 -1.40 10.72
CA ALA A 915 24.08 -1.22 9.74
C ALA A 915 24.60 -1.28 8.30
N ILE A 916 23.84 -1.92 7.42
CA ILE A 916 24.14 -2.10 6.01
C ILE A 916 23.47 -0.96 5.22
N VAL A 917 24.25 -0.25 4.39
CA VAL A 917 23.74 0.89 3.60
C VAL A 917 22.81 0.44 2.46
N HIS A 918 23.10 -0.70 1.83
CA HIS A 918 22.29 -1.23 0.74
C HIS A 918 22.16 -2.76 0.81
N THR A 919 23.17 -3.53 0.44
CA THR A 919 23.22 -4.98 0.71
C THR A 919 24.61 -5.41 1.17
N ALA A 920 24.69 -6.50 1.92
CA ALA A 920 25.96 -7.11 2.29
C ALA A 920 25.85 -8.64 2.39
N ARG A 921 26.91 -9.34 2.00
CA ARG A 921 27.13 -10.77 2.27
C ARG A 921 28.52 -11.00 2.82
N ALA A 922 28.60 -11.66 3.97
CA ALA A 922 29.86 -11.97 4.63
C ALA A 922 30.26 -13.44 4.49
N ARG A 923 31.56 -13.70 4.54
CA ARG A 923 32.17 -15.04 4.57
C ARG A 923 33.32 -15.07 5.56
N ILE A 924 33.46 -16.21 6.24
CA ILE A 924 34.59 -16.53 7.13
C ILE A 924 35.26 -17.80 6.63
N ASN A 925 36.55 -17.74 6.33
CA ASN A 925 37.32 -18.89 5.82
C ASN A 925 36.66 -19.59 4.62
N GLY A 926 36.05 -18.80 3.72
CA GLY A 926 35.31 -19.30 2.55
C GLY A 926 33.88 -19.77 2.82
N HIS A 927 33.45 -19.88 4.08
CA HIS A 927 32.07 -20.23 4.44
C HIS A 927 31.17 -19.00 4.40
N THR A 928 30.10 -19.06 3.61
CA THR A 928 29.13 -17.96 3.49
C THR A 928 28.21 -17.91 4.72
N LEU A 929 28.11 -16.74 5.34
CA LEU A 929 27.21 -16.53 6.48
C LEU A 929 25.74 -16.45 6.00
N PRO A 930 24.77 -16.73 6.90
CA PRO A 930 23.36 -16.51 6.62
C PRO A 930 23.05 -15.05 6.20
N PRO A 931 21.86 -14.78 5.63
CA PRO A 931 21.40 -13.40 5.40
C PRO A 931 21.47 -12.58 6.69
N LEU A 932 21.83 -11.31 6.58
CA LEU A 932 22.09 -10.42 7.72
C LEU A 932 21.00 -9.34 7.80
N ASP A 933 20.58 -9.03 9.01
CA ASP A 933 19.69 -7.90 9.27
C ASP A 933 20.36 -6.59 8.86
N VAL A 934 19.75 -5.86 7.91
CA VAL A 934 20.30 -4.60 7.40
C VAL A 934 20.43 -3.51 8.46
N THR A 935 19.68 -3.59 9.56
CA THR A 935 19.72 -2.60 10.64
C THR A 935 20.79 -2.91 11.69
N ARG A 936 21.11 -4.20 11.85
CA ARG A 936 22.10 -4.70 12.81
C ARG A 936 22.67 -6.03 12.31
N ALA A 937 23.65 -5.94 11.42
CA ALA A 937 24.18 -7.10 10.72
C ALA A 937 25.16 -7.89 11.59
N GLN A 938 24.60 -8.82 12.37
CA GLN A 938 25.37 -9.69 13.27
C GLN A 938 25.21 -11.16 12.91
N ALA A 939 26.30 -11.92 13.02
CA ALA A 939 26.28 -13.36 12.86
C ALA A 939 27.28 -14.05 13.78
N ASP A 940 26.88 -15.22 14.27
CA ASP A 940 27.79 -16.10 15.00
C ASP A 940 28.73 -16.81 14.03
N ILE A 941 30.03 -16.63 14.23
CA ILE A 941 31.06 -17.18 13.37
C ILE A 941 31.84 -18.33 14.02
N GLY A 942 31.48 -18.73 15.25
CA GLY A 942 32.24 -19.70 16.06
C GLY A 942 32.56 -21.01 15.33
N ASP A 943 31.57 -21.57 14.63
CA ASP A 943 31.73 -22.84 13.89
C ASP A 943 32.66 -22.74 12.67
N PHE A 944 32.98 -21.51 12.23
CA PHE A 944 33.84 -21.25 11.06
C PHE A 944 35.26 -20.84 11.46
N LEU A 945 35.52 -20.61 12.75
CA LEU A 945 36.83 -20.20 13.24
C LEU A 945 37.79 -21.38 13.35
N HIS A 946 39.06 -21.13 13.06
CA HIS A 946 40.15 -22.05 13.37
C HIS A 946 41.31 -21.34 14.05
N HIS A 947 42.17 -22.09 14.73
CA HIS A 947 43.37 -21.54 15.33
C HIS A 947 44.29 -20.89 14.28
N GLY A 948 44.87 -19.75 14.63
CA GLY A 948 45.73 -18.96 13.74
C GLY A 948 44.96 -17.94 12.91
N LYS A 949 45.41 -17.69 11.69
CA LYS A 949 44.84 -16.67 10.79
C LYS A 949 43.46 -17.12 10.29
N ASN A 950 42.45 -16.27 10.39
CA ASN A 950 41.12 -16.45 9.82
C ASN A 950 40.85 -15.35 8.80
N ASP A 951 40.41 -15.72 7.60
CA ASP A 951 40.13 -14.80 6.50
C ASP A 951 38.67 -14.35 6.55
N VAL A 952 38.44 -13.05 6.31
CA VAL A 952 37.13 -12.40 6.30
C VAL A 952 36.91 -11.79 4.92
N GLU A 953 35.77 -12.06 4.30
CA GLU A 953 35.32 -11.43 3.07
C GLU A 953 33.92 -10.84 3.27
N ILE A 954 33.72 -9.58 2.87
CA ILE A 954 32.40 -8.93 2.88
C ILE A 954 32.18 -8.31 1.50
N ILE A 955 31.11 -8.75 0.84
CA ILE A 955 30.67 -8.23 -0.46
C ILE A 955 29.50 -7.29 -0.20
N VAL A 956 29.64 -6.03 -0.60
CA VAL A 956 28.55 -5.05 -0.58
C VAL A 956 28.19 -4.63 -2.00
N SER A 957 26.96 -4.19 -2.22
CA SER A 957 26.54 -3.60 -3.49
C SER A 957 26.00 -2.19 -3.31
N THR A 958 25.85 -1.46 -4.40
CA THR A 958 25.27 -0.11 -4.43
C THR A 958 24.04 -0.07 -5.33
N PRO A 959 23.13 0.90 -5.14
CA PRO A 959 22.22 1.33 -6.19
C PRO A 959 22.99 1.79 -7.45
N LEU A 960 22.34 1.79 -8.61
CA LEU A 960 22.95 2.18 -9.89
C LEU A 960 23.11 3.71 -10.05
N GLY A 961 22.45 4.50 -9.21
CA GLY A 961 22.34 5.96 -9.35
C GLY A 961 23.67 6.69 -9.53
N ASN A 962 24.73 6.34 -8.78
CA ASN A 962 26.04 7.01 -8.89
C ASN A 962 26.64 6.88 -10.30
N ALA A 963 26.50 5.72 -10.95
CA ALA A 963 26.98 5.50 -12.31
C ALA A 963 26.14 6.23 -13.38
N LEU A 964 24.87 6.55 -13.08
CA LEU A 964 23.98 7.27 -13.99
C LEU A 964 24.20 8.79 -13.97
N ARG A 965 24.69 9.35 -12.86
CA ARG A 965 24.96 10.79 -12.70
C ARG A 965 25.69 11.44 -13.89
N PRO A 966 26.85 10.93 -14.36
CA PRO A 966 27.56 11.55 -15.49
C PRO A 966 26.85 11.37 -16.84
N LEU A 967 25.85 10.49 -16.93
CA LEU A 967 25.10 10.16 -18.13
C LEU A 967 23.68 10.73 -18.13
N TRP A 968 23.25 11.40 -17.05
CA TRP A 968 21.85 11.75 -16.82
C TRP A 968 21.21 12.53 -17.98
N ASP A 969 21.94 13.48 -18.55
CA ASP A 969 21.47 14.29 -19.68
C ASP A 969 21.53 13.57 -21.04
N GLN A 970 22.04 12.34 -21.06
CA GLN A 970 22.22 11.53 -22.28
C GLN A 970 21.29 10.31 -22.32
N ILE A 971 20.76 9.88 -21.17
CA ILE A 971 19.88 8.70 -21.09
C ILE A 971 18.45 9.04 -21.48
N HIS A 972 17.78 8.06 -22.08
CA HIS A 972 16.40 8.17 -22.52
C HIS A 972 15.63 6.86 -22.26
N THR A 973 14.35 6.99 -21.93
CA THR A 973 13.38 5.89 -21.88
C THR A 973 12.29 6.16 -22.90
N SER A 974 12.13 5.28 -23.89
CA SER A 974 11.18 5.50 -24.98
C SER A 974 11.29 6.89 -25.63
N GLY A 975 12.50 7.43 -25.81
CA GLY A 975 12.73 8.75 -26.40
C GLY A 975 12.61 9.94 -25.44
N LYS A 976 12.35 9.70 -24.16
CA LYS A 976 12.23 10.75 -23.14
C LYS A 976 13.47 10.81 -22.27
N ALA A 977 14.05 12.00 -22.13
CA ALA A 977 15.06 12.26 -21.12
C ALA A 977 14.42 12.31 -19.72
N PRO A 978 15.20 12.11 -18.64
CA PRO A 978 14.75 12.46 -17.30
C PRO A 978 14.22 13.89 -17.28
N PRO A 979 13.00 14.13 -16.74
CA PRO A 979 12.41 15.45 -16.71
C PRO A 979 13.25 16.34 -15.78
N GLY A 980 13.48 17.60 -16.11
CA GLY A 980 14.15 18.51 -15.16
C GLY A 980 13.30 18.78 -13.91
N ALA A 981 11.97 18.86 -14.07
CA ALA A 981 11.02 19.03 -12.99
C ALA A 981 9.65 18.40 -13.32
N ARG A 982 8.93 17.91 -12.30
CA ARG A 982 7.55 17.39 -12.36
C ARG A 982 6.71 18.03 -11.26
N GLY A 983 5.81 18.95 -11.62
CA GLY A 983 5.05 19.73 -10.63
C GLY A 983 5.98 20.51 -9.68
N ASN A 984 5.88 20.29 -8.37
CA ASN A 984 6.79 20.86 -7.36
C ASN A 984 8.05 20.03 -7.11
N MET A 985 8.26 18.94 -7.85
CA MET A 985 9.37 18.01 -7.67
C MET A 985 10.49 18.29 -8.69
N SER A 986 11.73 18.41 -8.23
CA SER A 986 12.91 18.46 -9.11
C SER A 986 13.40 17.04 -9.37
N ILE A 987 13.52 16.63 -10.63
CA ILE A 987 14.02 15.30 -11.02
C ILE A 987 15.44 15.47 -11.60
N ASP A 988 16.32 15.94 -10.72
CA ASP A 988 17.74 16.14 -11.03
C ASP A 988 18.48 14.81 -11.10
N ALA A 989 19.71 14.87 -11.65
CA ALA A 989 20.64 13.75 -11.58
C ALA A 989 20.74 13.21 -10.16
N PRO A 990 20.84 11.87 -9.96
CA PRO A 990 20.92 11.27 -8.65
C PRO A 990 21.95 11.96 -7.75
N LEU A 991 21.59 12.22 -6.50
CA LEU A 991 22.56 12.75 -5.54
C LEU A 991 23.69 11.74 -5.33
N GLU A 992 24.86 12.27 -4.99
CA GLU A 992 26.01 11.43 -4.64
C GLU A 992 25.69 10.58 -3.41
N GLY A 993 25.63 9.26 -3.61
CA GLY A 993 25.35 8.33 -2.53
C GLY A 993 26.61 7.93 -1.75
N ASP A 994 26.48 7.89 -0.43
CA ASP A 994 27.50 7.40 0.49
C ASP A 994 27.39 5.88 0.59
N TYR A 995 27.93 5.16 -0.40
CA TYR A 995 27.86 3.70 -0.47
C TYR A 995 29.18 3.03 -0.07
N GLY A 996 29.08 1.73 0.24
CA GLY A 996 30.20 0.88 0.66
C GLY A 996 30.01 0.31 2.06
N LEU A 997 31.06 -0.30 2.58
CA LEU A 997 31.15 -0.72 3.97
C LEU A 997 31.72 0.46 4.79
N ILE A 998 30.86 1.11 5.59
CA ILE A 998 31.17 2.39 6.24
C ILE A 998 31.49 2.23 7.73
N LEU A 999 30.68 1.44 8.44
CA LEU A 999 30.83 1.26 9.88
C LEU A 999 31.95 0.26 10.20
N PRO A 1000 32.60 0.36 11.37
CA PRO A 1000 33.60 -0.61 11.80
C PRO A 1000 33.02 -2.02 11.87
N VAL A 1001 33.78 -3.00 11.38
CA VAL A 1001 33.46 -4.42 11.57
C VAL A 1001 34.13 -4.89 12.86
N VAL A 1002 33.34 -5.35 13.83
CA VAL A 1002 33.79 -5.72 15.17
C VAL A 1002 33.64 -7.22 15.38
N VAL A 1003 34.68 -7.85 15.90
CA VAL A 1003 34.64 -9.25 16.37
C VAL A 1003 34.52 -9.24 17.89
N THR A 1004 33.46 -9.85 18.41
CA THR A 1004 33.18 -9.97 19.85
C THR A 1004 33.35 -11.42 20.30
N PRO A 1005 34.46 -11.77 20.98
CA PRO A 1005 34.66 -13.10 21.55
C PRO A 1005 33.62 -13.42 22.63
N TYR A 1006 33.14 -14.66 22.66
CA TYR A 1006 32.22 -15.16 23.68
C TYR A 1006 32.70 -16.46 24.33
N TYR A 1007 32.25 -16.70 25.55
CA TYR A 1007 32.21 -18.01 26.16
C TYR A 1007 30.83 -18.63 25.97
N SER A 1008 30.79 -19.96 25.87
CA SER A 1008 29.58 -20.74 25.70
C SER A 1008 29.38 -21.67 26.91
N GLU A 1009 28.13 -21.89 27.29
CA GLU A 1009 27.77 -22.77 28.40
C GLU A 1009 26.46 -23.47 28.10
N ASN A 1010 26.45 -24.81 28.22
CA ASN A 1010 25.23 -25.60 28.03
C ASN A 1010 24.25 -25.35 29.19
N LEU A 1011 22.98 -25.18 28.83
CA LEU A 1011 21.85 -24.93 29.73
C LEU A 1011 21.17 -26.22 30.17
#